data_AF-A0A5C7LEQ4-F1
#
_entry.id   AF-A0A5C7LEQ4-F1
#
_cell.length_a   1.000
_cell.length_b   1.000
_cell.length_c   1.000
_cell.angle_alpha   90.00
_cell.angle_beta   90.00
_cell.angle_gamma   90.00
#
_symmetry.space_group_name_H-M   'P 1'
#
loop_
_entity.id
_entity.type
_entity.pdbx_description
1 polymer ?
#
loop_
_entity_poly.entity_id
_entity_poly.type
_entity_poly.pdbx_seq_one_letter_code
_entity_poly.pdbx_strand_id
1 'polypeptide(L)'
;FWDWVWTIENGERPQPAAHINIWSRSHAKSTSAELAIAMLCARLKRKYVVYVCRTQDQADTHVGNIAGILESQAVADVYPTVGQRLVNEFGHAKGWKRSQLRSAAGFSVEAYGLDSAQRGAKIDQYRPDLICHEIGTQILDGEWLGPVEEHPRALGLRRADGLEINLWGLPESEVVTKEHRYWTRRGWVEAQNLTTKDEIAYPIDSSIAAPPPITTYAGGRITKRNDDGTVADVEAVWEDRERLELRNPDWWWMIGYLWGDGHVAGDYQVGASVALTQPEIRERITAVLNAYQISYSIIQKVGCEQVIWSQAWLNRWLRTWKYGPSGRGANAGMKCPPAWVERIDLDMQRELILGYIAADGYVTPTEVKITSVSRQGLDSLTRMLARLGVASSVRFMKAAGRAVICGIECNTKDKYDLRIGHGAALLGLDIQATSRYKKHRVEVEDGCLWRRVRSVADAPDRVFAPIQTESRRYLTAFGVSHNCFDDVDDPKDTEETVLKNIDVLTKGLLPTGSRWLAIMGVQNLIMDYGIFGRMVSGEADYLIDRHLSGPIPAIEDLETDIRENDEGQNRHVVLGGRPTWSGYTLDNAQDDIDTYGFSAFEVEFQHNTGGIGDMFPTDCWVELDTMPACRRYVRAWDFAGTDKKRSDWTVGVKMGRLNGRTYIVDVIRRRVLSGDLRELVLATARKDGKRCRIVIPKDPGQAGNYQAIDFGTGLNGYSVYAEPQTGSKTTKAEPYSGAQQLKMIAVPKGALWLPQWKHEHDQFPRGRWDDDVDAGSSGFNRLATLGEGNTGFSGRNRNQ
;
A
#
# COMPACT_ATOMS: atom_id res chain seq x y z
N PHE A 1 20.20 -19.54 23.77
CA PHE A 1 20.90 -18.80 22.71
C PHE A 1 22.39 -18.57 22.99
N TRP A 2 22.76 -17.62 23.85
CA TRP A 2 24.16 -17.15 23.96
C TRP A 2 25.19 -18.23 24.28
N ASP A 3 24.87 -19.20 25.14
CA ASP A 3 25.77 -20.33 25.43
C ASP A 3 26.12 -21.13 24.17
N TRP A 4 25.16 -21.32 23.26
CA TRP A 4 25.40 -21.98 21.97
C TRP A 4 26.22 -21.11 21.01
N VAL A 5 26.06 -19.78 21.03
CA VAL A 5 26.95 -18.88 20.27
C VAL A 5 28.39 -18.96 20.81
N TRP A 6 28.56 -19.15 22.11
CA TRP A 6 29.88 -19.36 22.72
C TRP A 6 30.55 -20.68 22.30
N THR A 7 29.81 -21.77 22.07
CA THR A 7 30.38 -23.06 21.60
C THR A 7 30.82 -23.08 20.14
N ILE A 8 30.53 -22.04 19.34
CA ILE A 8 30.94 -22.00 17.93
C ILE A 8 32.46 -21.81 17.83
N GLU A 9 33.16 -22.86 17.37
CA GLU A 9 34.62 -22.91 17.23
C GLU A 9 35.07 -23.12 15.78
N ASN A 10 36.21 -22.53 15.40
CA ASN A 10 36.65 -22.44 14.00
C ASN A 10 37.03 -23.81 13.42
N GLY A 11 36.41 -24.19 12.30
CA GLY A 11 36.62 -25.50 11.66
C GLY A 11 35.83 -26.65 12.28
N GLU A 12 35.00 -26.38 13.30
CA GLU A 12 34.15 -27.37 13.95
C GLU A 12 32.67 -27.08 13.67
N ARG A 13 31.86 -28.14 13.52
CA ARG A 13 30.39 -28.03 13.41
C ARG A 13 29.82 -28.00 14.82
N PRO A 14 29.06 -26.96 15.23
CA PRO A 14 28.46 -26.94 16.56
C PRO A 14 27.43 -28.06 16.69
N GLN A 15 27.18 -28.50 17.93
CA GLN A 15 26.10 -29.42 18.25
C GLN A 15 25.10 -28.77 19.22
N PRO A 16 23.81 -28.68 18.86
CA PRO A 16 23.25 -28.98 17.53
C PRO A 16 23.72 -27.97 16.47
N ALA A 17 23.57 -28.34 15.19
CA ALA A 17 24.04 -27.53 14.07
C ALA A 17 23.22 -26.25 13.84
N ALA A 18 21.94 -26.28 14.24
CA ALA A 18 21.03 -25.14 14.20
C ALA A 18 20.52 -24.76 15.59
N HIS A 19 20.32 -23.47 15.84
CA HIS A 19 19.69 -22.94 17.05
C HIS A 19 18.61 -21.93 16.64
N ILE A 20 17.36 -22.32 16.83
CA ILE A 20 16.17 -21.57 16.40
C ILE A 20 15.52 -21.01 17.65
N ASN A 21 15.36 -19.69 17.70
CA ASN A 21 14.77 -18.97 18.81
C ASN A 21 13.43 -18.40 18.38
N ILE A 22 12.40 -18.66 19.17
CA ILE A 22 11.06 -18.13 18.94
C ILE A 22 10.73 -17.27 20.15
N TRP A 23 10.90 -15.96 19.98
CA TRP A 23 10.76 -14.96 21.03
C TRP A 23 9.74 -13.91 20.62
N SER A 24 9.04 -13.38 21.61
CA SER A 24 8.03 -12.34 21.45
C SER A 24 8.61 -11.03 20.90
N ARG A 25 7.72 -10.13 20.48
CA ARG A 25 8.07 -8.76 20.14
C ARG A 25 8.74 -8.08 21.36
N SER A 26 9.65 -7.15 21.10
CA SER A 26 10.48 -6.44 22.10
C SER A 26 11.61 -7.22 22.81
N HIS A 27 11.75 -8.54 22.65
CA HIS A 27 12.85 -9.35 23.23
C HIS A 27 14.22 -9.21 22.51
N ALA A 28 14.57 -8.01 22.02
CA ALA A 28 15.86 -7.68 21.39
C ALA A 28 16.34 -8.70 20.31
N LYS A 29 15.40 -9.27 19.55
CA LYS A 29 15.62 -10.39 18.60
C LYS A 29 16.75 -10.13 17.61
N SER A 30 16.56 -9.15 16.73
CA SER A 30 17.51 -8.82 15.66
C SER A 30 18.84 -8.33 16.26
N THR A 31 18.78 -7.48 17.29
CA THR A 31 19.96 -7.00 18.02
C THR A 31 20.80 -8.14 18.59
N SER A 32 20.17 -9.21 19.09
CA SER A 32 20.88 -10.39 19.60
C SER A 32 21.58 -11.17 18.48
N ALA A 33 20.96 -11.28 17.29
CA ALA A 33 21.58 -11.89 16.11
C ALA A 33 22.74 -11.04 15.56
N GLU A 34 22.55 -9.72 15.46
CA GLU A 34 23.58 -8.76 15.04
C GLU A 34 24.80 -8.79 15.98
N LEU A 35 24.58 -8.73 17.30
CA LEU A 35 25.63 -8.85 18.31
C LEU A 35 26.32 -10.21 18.28
N ALA A 36 25.60 -11.31 18.04
CA ALA A 36 26.19 -12.63 17.92
C ALA A 36 27.15 -12.71 16.71
N ILE A 37 26.78 -12.12 15.57
CA ILE A 37 27.65 -12.07 14.38
C ILE A 37 28.86 -11.18 14.63
N ALA A 38 28.68 -10.02 15.27
CA ALA A 38 29.79 -9.14 15.66
C ALA A 38 30.76 -9.82 16.65
N MET A 39 30.24 -10.61 17.60
CA MET A 39 31.02 -11.39 18.56
C MET A 39 31.77 -12.56 17.90
N LEU A 40 31.18 -13.25 16.93
CA LEU A 40 31.85 -14.28 16.13
C LEU A 40 32.96 -13.71 15.24
N CYS A 41 32.78 -12.48 14.75
CA CYS A 41 33.81 -11.69 14.08
C CYS A 41 34.96 -11.37 15.04
N ALA A 42 34.66 -10.77 16.20
CA ALA A 42 35.65 -10.38 17.21
C ALA A 42 36.49 -11.56 17.72
N ARG A 43 35.86 -12.73 17.92
CA ARG A 43 36.55 -13.98 18.33
C ARG A 43 37.19 -14.76 17.17
N LEU A 44 37.05 -14.30 15.92
CA LEU A 44 37.54 -14.95 14.69
C LEU A 44 37.12 -16.42 14.52
N LYS A 45 35.93 -16.79 15.02
CA LYS A 45 35.43 -18.19 15.05
C LYS A 45 34.75 -18.63 13.76
N ARG A 46 34.34 -17.65 12.95
CA ARG A 46 33.89 -17.84 11.57
C ARG A 46 34.62 -16.83 10.69
N LYS A 47 34.62 -17.05 9.38
CA LYS A 47 35.22 -16.14 8.38
C LYS A 47 34.19 -15.57 7.40
N TYR A 48 33.03 -16.21 7.32
CA TYR A 48 31.96 -15.88 6.39
C TYR A 48 30.61 -16.18 7.05
N VAL A 49 29.67 -15.25 6.93
CA VAL A 49 28.29 -15.35 7.43
C VAL A 49 27.34 -14.85 6.34
N VAL A 50 26.19 -15.50 6.20
CA VAL A 50 25.07 -14.99 5.39
C VAL A 50 23.95 -14.59 6.35
N TYR A 51 23.51 -13.34 6.28
CA TYR A 51 22.36 -12.83 7.01
C TYR A 51 21.13 -12.93 6.10
N VAL A 52 20.05 -13.57 6.57
CA VAL A 52 18.89 -13.92 5.73
C VAL A 52 17.62 -13.24 6.24
N CYS A 53 16.89 -12.56 5.34
CA CYS A 53 15.58 -11.96 5.58
C CYS A 53 14.60 -12.32 4.45
N ARG A 54 13.32 -11.89 4.52
CA ARG A 54 12.39 -12.07 3.37
C ARG A 54 12.92 -11.35 2.15
N THR A 55 13.32 -10.09 2.34
CA THR A 55 13.79 -9.22 1.27
C THR A 55 15.27 -8.90 1.42
N GLN A 56 15.91 -8.65 0.29
CA GLN A 56 17.32 -8.25 0.25
C GLN A 56 17.57 -6.99 1.09
N ASP A 57 16.69 -5.98 1.01
CA ASP A 57 16.84 -4.69 1.68
C ASP A 57 16.81 -4.77 3.22
N GLN A 58 16.07 -5.73 3.77
CA GLN A 58 16.09 -6.02 5.21
C GLN A 58 17.43 -6.61 5.64
N ALA A 59 17.93 -7.61 4.90
CA ALA A 59 19.22 -8.24 5.21
C ALA A 59 20.37 -7.23 5.07
N ASP A 60 20.31 -6.37 4.05
CA ASP A 60 21.22 -5.24 3.84
C ASP A 60 21.23 -4.28 5.04
N THR A 61 20.06 -3.97 5.60
CA THR A 61 19.93 -3.10 6.78
C THR A 61 20.57 -3.73 8.02
N HIS A 62 20.36 -5.01 8.28
CA HIS A 62 21.01 -5.72 9.39
C HIS A 62 22.53 -5.85 9.21
N VAL A 63 23.02 -6.05 7.99
CA VAL A 63 24.46 -6.01 7.68
C VAL A 63 25.04 -4.60 7.95
N GLY A 64 24.27 -3.54 7.67
CA GLY A 64 24.59 -2.16 8.06
C GLY A 64 24.65 -1.92 9.58
N ASN A 65 23.76 -2.55 10.36
CA ASN A 65 23.80 -2.46 11.83
C ASN A 65 25.03 -3.20 12.40
N ILE A 66 25.33 -4.40 11.90
CA ILE A 66 26.53 -5.18 12.26
C ILE A 66 27.80 -4.37 11.94
N ALA A 67 27.82 -3.67 10.80
CA ALA A 67 28.86 -2.70 10.45
C ALA A 67 29.06 -1.65 11.56
N GLY A 68 27.99 -0.96 11.96
CA GLY A 68 28.05 0.07 13.02
C GLY A 68 28.51 -0.47 14.37
N ILE A 69 28.12 -1.69 14.75
CA ILE A 69 28.60 -2.37 15.97
C ILE A 69 30.12 -2.59 15.90
N LEU A 70 30.63 -3.05 14.76
CA LEU A 70 32.06 -3.35 14.56
C LEU A 70 32.92 -2.08 14.43
N GLU A 71 32.38 -0.99 13.90
CA GLU A 71 33.02 0.34 13.86
C GLU A 71 32.95 1.09 15.21
N SER A 72 32.23 0.57 16.22
CA SER A 72 32.09 1.24 17.51
C SER A 72 33.40 1.29 18.31
N GLN A 73 33.63 2.39 19.05
CA GLN A 73 34.83 2.59 19.85
C GLN A 73 35.07 1.45 20.86
N ALA A 74 34.01 0.97 21.51
CA ALA A 74 34.09 -0.14 22.47
C ALA A 74 34.59 -1.45 21.87
N VAL A 75 34.31 -1.71 20.58
CA VAL A 75 34.88 -2.86 19.85
C VAL A 75 36.31 -2.53 19.38
N ALA A 76 36.56 -1.31 18.91
CA ALA A 76 37.88 -0.88 18.43
C ALA A 76 38.96 -0.89 19.54
N ASP A 77 38.61 -0.53 20.77
CA ASP A 77 39.51 -0.50 21.92
C ASP A 77 40.04 -1.89 22.30
N VAL A 78 39.26 -2.95 22.04
CA VAL A 78 39.58 -4.35 22.41
C VAL A 78 40.02 -5.18 21.19
N TYR A 79 39.45 -4.90 20.02
CA TYR A 79 39.66 -5.63 18.77
C TYR A 79 39.97 -4.67 17.60
N PRO A 80 41.12 -3.97 17.63
CA PRO A 80 41.38 -2.83 16.73
C PRO A 80 41.40 -3.17 15.23
N THR A 81 41.65 -4.43 14.85
CA THR A 81 41.64 -4.89 13.45
C THR A 81 40.26 -5.29 12.93
N VAL A 82 39.26 -5.40 13.81
CA VAL A 82 37.94 -5.94 13.49
C VAL A 82 37.02 -4.89 12.88
N GLY A 83 37.03 -3.66 13.40
CA GLY A 83 36.34 -2.50 12.80
C GLY A 83 37.04 -1.90 11.57
N GLN A 84 38.27 -2.31 11.28
CA GLN A 84 39.00 -1.85 10.09
C GLN A 84 38.49 -2.53 8.82
N ARG A 85 38.43 -1.78 7.71
CA ARG A 85 37.95 -2.27 6.41
C ARG A 85 39.06 -3.01 5.67
N LEU A 86 38.75 -4.12 5.01
CA LEU A 86 39.75 -4.87 4.23
C LEU A 86 40.27 -4.03 3.05
N VAL A 87 41.58 -3.82 2.96
CA VAL A 87 42.23 -2.99 1.91
C VAL A 87 42.87 -3.87 0.84
N ASN A 88 42.89 -3.43 -0.41
CA ASN A 88 43.66 -4.08 -1.48
C ASN A 88 45.14 -3.65 -1.48
N GLU A 89 45.96 -4.28 -2.31
CA GLU A 89 47.41 -4.02 -2.42
C GLU A 89 47.77 -2.58 -2.87
N PHE A 90 46.78 -1.80 -3.32
CA PHE A 90 46.93 -0.41 -3.76
C PHE A 90 46.42 0.62 -2.75
N GLY A 91 46.07 0.20 -1.53
CA GLY A 91 45.56 1.11 -0.48
C GLY A 91 44.08 1.48 -0.62
N HIS A 92 43.36 0.96 -1.62
CA HIS A 92 41.92 1.17 -1.73
C HIS A 92 41.17 0.15 -0.85
N ALA A 93 40.34 0.65 0.07
CA ALA A 93 39.44 -0.19 0.84
C ALA A 93 38.48 -0.94 -0.12
N LYS A 94 38.36 -2.27 0.03
CA LYS A 94 37.18 -3.01 -0.43
C LYS A 94 36.03 -2.64 0.51
N GLY A 95 35.49 -1.45 0.28
CA GLY A 95 34.50 -0.82 1.13
C GLY A 95 33.28 -1.71 1.34
N TRP A 96 32.70 -1.60 2.54
CA TRP A 96 31.45 -2.25 2.87
C TRP A 96 30.37 -1.77 1.90
N LYS A 97 29.75 -2.72 1.20
CA LYS A 97 28.54 -2.48 0.42
C LYS A 97 27.35 -2.66 1.34
N ARG A 98 26.21 -2.05 1.01
CA ARG A 98 24.95 -2.22 1.75
C ARG A 98 24.62 -3.72 1.98
N SER A 99 24.91 -4.56 0.98
CA SER A 99 24.73 -6.02 1.02
C SER A 99 25.95 -6.84 1.46
N GLN A 100 27.11 -6.23 1.74
CA GLN A 100 28.35 -6.98 2.04
C GLN A 100 29.34 -6.23 2.93
N LEU A 101 29.59 -6.77 4.12
CA LEU A 101 30.65 -6.39 5.04
C LEU A 101 31.96 -7.14 4.74
N ARG A 102 33.12 -6.48 4.82
CA ARG A 102 34.45 -7.12 4.78
C ARG A 102 35.42 -6.46 5.79
N SER A 103 35.71 -7.15 6.89
CA SER A 103 36.67 -6.72 7.92
C SER A 103 38.11 -7.05 7.50
N ALA A 104 39.06 -6.19 7.88
CA ALA A 104 40.49 -6.41 7.73
C ALA A 104 40.98 -7.67 8.48
N ALA A 105 40.27 -8.09 9.52
CA ALA A 105 40.53 -9.35 10.23
C ALA A 105 40.16 -10.62 9.43
N GLY A 106 39.72 -10.49 8.17
CA GLY A 106 39.40 -11.61 7.28
C GLY A 106 37.99 -12.19 7.46
N PHE A 107 37.11 -11.44 8.12
CA PHE A 107 35.69 -11.76 8.27
C PHE A 107 34.85 -11.08 7.18
N SER A 108 33.79 -11.75 6.71
CA SER A 108 32.84 -11.18 5.76
C SER A 108 31.41 -11.57 6.12
N VAL A 109 30.47 -10.64 5.94
CA VAL A 109 29.03 -10.88 6.07
C VAL A 109 28.37 -10.50 4.76
N GLU A 110 27.47 -11.33 4.26
CA GLU A 110 26.65 -11.03 3.07
C GLU A 110 25.17 -11.06 3.44
N ALA A 111 24.41 -10.09 2.93
CA ALA A 111 22.97 -10.01 3.06
C ALA A 111 22.28 -10.86 1.99
N TYR A 112 21.16 -11.51 2.31
CA TYR A 112 20.43 -12.37 1.39
C TYR A 112 18.91 -12.28 1.62
N GLY A 113 18.17 -11.91 0.57
CA GLY A 113 16.70 -12.04 0.51
C GLY A 113 16.25 -13.43 0.09
N LEU A 114 15.15 -13.93 0.66
CA LEU A 114 14.47 -15.13 0.16
C LEU A 114 13.65 -14.84 -1.12
N ASP A 115 13.22 -13.59 -1.31
CA ASP A 115 12.52 -13.08 -2.49
C ASP A 115 13.40 -13.04 -3.76
N SER A 116 14.69 -12.77 -3.60
CA SER A 116 15.66 -12.50 -4.67
C SER A 116 16.38 -13.75 -5.21
N ALA A 117 16.00 -14.94 -4.74
CA ALA A 117 16.71 -16.21 -4.88
C ALA A 117 17.37 -16.51 -6.24
N GLN A 118 18.67 -16.24 -6.36
CA GLN A 118 19.52 -16.80 -7.42
C GLN A 118 20.05 -18.20 -7.05
N ARG A 119 20.15 -19.09 -8.03
CA ARG A 119 20.87 -20.37 -7.86
C ARG A 119 22.35 -20.19 -8.16
N GLY A 120 23.19 -20.47 -7.16
CA GLY A 120 24.64 -20.65 -7.33
C GLY A 120 25.44 -19.35 -7.28
N ALA A 121 26.22 -19.18 -6.21
CA ALA A 121 27.05 -18.00 -6.02
C ALA A 121 28.19 -17.90 -7.06
N LYS A 122 28.07 -16.94 -7.99
CA LYS A 122 29.18 -16.35 -8.74
C LYS A 122 28.95 -14.86 -9.00
N ILE A 123 30.06 -14.15 -9.21
CA ILE A 123 30.18 -12.69 -9.15
C ILE A 123 29.83 -12.00 -10.49
N ASP A 124 29.22 -10.82 -10.36
CA ASP A 124 28.98 -9.74 -11.34
C ASP A 124 27.90 -9.90 -12.46
N GLN A 125 27.00 -8.89 -12.48
CA GLN A 125 26.10 -8.40 -13.55
C GLN A 125 24.57 -8.71 -13.50
N TYR A 126 23.85 -8.14 -12.51
CA TYR A 126 22.39 -7.75 -12.49
C TYR A 126 21.32 -8.86 -12.71
N ARG A 127 20.08 -8.91 -12.17
CA ARG A 127 19.20 -8.05 -11.31
C ARG A 127 18.86 -8.84 -9.98
N PRO A 128 17.65 -9.32 -9.62
CA PRO A 128 16.26 -8.83 -9.29
C PRO A 128 15.85 -7.57 -8.49
N ASP A 129 16.47 -7.27 -7.35
CA ASP A 129 16.39 -6.13 -6.36
C ASP A 129 15.10 -5.22 -6.18
N LEU A 130 15.17 -4.16 -5.35
CA LEU A 130 14.12 -3.14 -5.01
C LEU A 130 13.81 -2.09 -6.11
N ILE A 131 12.55 -1.60 -6.30
CA ILE A 131 12.14 -0.48 -7.22
C ILE A 131 10.75 0.12 -6.88
N CYS A 132 10.54 1.43 -7.18
CA CYS A 132 9.20 2.00 -7.44
C CYS A 132 9.01 2.75 -8.79
N HIS A 133 9.88 3.70 -9.21
CA HIS A 133 9.64 4.60 -10.38
C HIS A 133 10.83 4.76 -11.35
N GLU A 134 10.54 4.96 -12.65
CA GLU A 134 11.53 5.29 -13.70
C GLU A 134 12.18 6.67 -13.44
N ILE A 135 13.47 6.83 -13.79
CA ILE A 135 14.22 8.09 -13.63
C ILE A 135 13.51 9.29 -14.29
N GLY A 136 13.66 10.47 -13.70
CA GLY A 136 12.98 11.70 -14.09
C GLY A 136 11.58 11.88 -13.49
N THR A 137 10.97 10.83 -12.93
CA THR A 137 9.64 10.91 -12.29
C THR A 137 9.63 11.92 -11.15
N GLN A 138 8.78 12.94 -11.23
CA GLN A 138 8.71 14.00 -10.21
C GLN A 138 7.96 13.52 -8.96
N ILE A 139 8.56 13.72 -7.79
CA ILE A 139 8.04 13.24 -6.50
C ILE A 139 7.84 14.38 -5.49
N LEU A 140 6.79 14.23 -4.70
CA LEU A 140 6.37 15.08 -3.60
C LEU A 140 6.35 14.25 -2.30
N ASP A 141 7.31 14.55 -1.41
CA ASP A 141 7.40 14.02 -0.04
C ASP A 141 7.48 15.22 0.91
N GLY A 142 6.33 15.68 1.39
CA GLY A 142 6.16 16.99 2.06
C GLY A 142 6.22 18.19 1.10
N GLU A 143 7.31 18.31 0.34
CA GLU A 143 7.53 19.34 -0.69
C GLU A 143 8.00 18.71 -2.02
N TRP A 144 7.95 19.49 -3.12
CA TRP A 144 8.42 19.04 -4.44
C TRP A 144 9.95 19.06 -4.48
N LEU A 145 10.57 17.88 -4.38
CA LEU A 145 12.02 17.74 -4.27
C LEU A 145 12.74 17.55 -5.63
N GLY A 146 11.98 17.37 -6.72
CA GLY A 146 12.51 17.16 -8.07
C GLY A 146 12.29 15.72 -8.57
N PRO A 147 13.17 15.21 -9.45
CA PRO A 147 13.08 13.84 -9.95
C PRO A 147 13.49 12.80 -8.89
N VAL A 148 12.92 11.60 -9.01
CA VAL A 148 13.09 10.44 -8.11
C VAL A 148 14.55 10.14 -7.75
N GLU A 149 15.48 10.23 -8.72
CA GLU A 149 16.91 9.97 -8.53
C GLU A 149 17.67 11.04 -7.73
N GLU A 150 17.11 12.26 -7.61
CA GLU A 150 17.70 13.36 -6.82
C GLU A 150 17.19 13.36 -5.36
N HIS A 151 16.23 12.48 -5.02
CA HIS A 151 15.67 12.42 -3.67
C HIS A 151 16.73 12.02 -2.62
N PRO A 152 16.79 12.66 -1.43
CA PRO A 152 17.80 12.36 -0.41
C PRO A 152 17.82 10.91 0.10
N ARG A 153 16.72 10.17 -0.11
CA ARG A 153 16.59 8.73 0.21
C ARG A 153 16.46 7.84 -1.03
N ALA A 154 16.99 8.27 -2.17
CA ALA A 154 17.14 7.44 -3.36
C ALA A 154 18.28 6.42 -3.16
N LEU A 155 18.02 5.15 -3.49
CA LEU A 155 18.90 4.02 -3.20
C LEU A 155 19.78 3.63 -4.40
N GLY A 156 20.02 4.56 -5.32
CA GLY A 156 20.80 4.38 -6.55
C GLY A 156 19.94 4.09 -7.79
N LEU A 157 20.58 3.93 -8.94
CA LEU A 157 19.91 3.65 -10.22
C LEU A 157 19.98 2.17 -10.56
N ARG A 158 18.86 1.63 -11.05
CA ARG A 158 18.74 0.22 -11.38
C ARG A 158 17.81 -0.04 -12.55
N ARG A 159 18.24 -0.92 -13.46
CA ARG A 159 17.49 -1.29 -14.66
C ARG A 159 16.60 -2.52 -14.42
N ALA A 160 15.37 -2.51 -14.93
CA ALA A 160 14.42 -3.62 -14.81
C ALA A 160 13.35 -3.58 -15.93
N ASP A 161 12.41 -4.51 -15.89
CA ASP A 161 11.15 -4.41 -16.63
C ASP A 161 10.08 -3.84 -15.69
N GLY A 162 9.23 -2.96 -16.21
CA GLY A 162 8.12 -2.37 -15.47
C GLY A 162 6.84 -2.33 -16.26
N LEU A 163 5.92 -1.47 -15.83
CA LEU A 163 4.63 -1.21 -16.45
C LEU A 163 4.47 0.28 -16.70
N GLU A 164 4.12 0.62 -17.94
CA GLU A 164 3.73 1.96 -18.35
C GLU A 164 2.26 2.18 -18.02
N ILE A 165 2.01 2.94 -16.95
CA ILE A 165 0.69 3.32 -16.48
C ILE A 165 0.29 4.61 -17.19
N ASN A 166 -0.92 4.61 -17.77
CA ASN A 166 -1.51 5.77 -18.39
C ASN A 166 -2.82 6.11 -17.65
N LEU A 167 -2.99 7.38 -17.28
CA LEU A 167 -4.23 7.87 -16.66
C LEU A 167 -5.01 8.78 -17.60
N TRP A 168 -6.33 8.81 -17.44
CA TRP A 168 -7.13 9.90 -18.02
C TRP A 168 -6.83 11.22 -17.30
N GLY A 169 -6.73 12.30 -18.07
CA GLY A 169 -6.47 13.65 -17.54
C GLY A 169 -5.00 14.04 -17.44
N LEU A 170 -4.06 13.13 -17.71
CA LEU A 170 -2.63 13.41 -17.83
C LEU A 170 -2.16 13.20 -19.28
N PRO A 171 -1.15 13.96 -19.75
CA PRO A 171 -0.62 13.86 -21.11
C PRO A 171 0.48 12.78 -21.23
N GLU A 172 1.15 12.48 -20.12
CA GLU A 172 2.28 11.56 -19.99
C GLU A 172 1.82 10.24 -19.36
N SER A 173 2.67 9.23 -19.51
CA SER A 173 2.64 7.97 -18.75
C SER A 173 3.62 8.02 -17.57
N GLU A 174 3.42 7.14 -16.60
CA GLU A 174 4.36 6.88 -15.52
C GLU A 174 4.82 5.43 -15.62
N VAL A 175 6.12 5.19 -15.61
CA VAL A 175 6.66 3.83 -15.66
C VAL A 175 7.12 3.43 -14.26
N VAL A 176 6.54 2.35 -13.76
CA VAL A 176 6.74 1.81 -12.41
C VAL A 176 7.06 0.33 -12.46
N THR A 177 7.53 -0.26 -11.36
CA THR A 177 7.63 -1.73 -11.26
C THR A 177 6.26 -2.40 -11.17
N LYS A 178 6.23 -3.72 -11.41
CA LYS A 178 5.02 -4.54 -11.34
C LYS A 178 4.41 -4.55 -9.94
N GLU A 179 5.27 -4.51 -8.94
CA GLU A 179 4.99 -4.56 -7.50
C GLU A 179 4.64 -3.18 -6.91
N HIS A 180 4.83 -2.10 -7.68
CA HIS A 180 4.55 -0.72 -7.23
C HIS A 180 3.07 -0.53 -6.88
N ARG A 181 2.75 0.12 -5.76
CA ARG A 181 1.38 0.22 -5.25
C ARG A 181 0.82 1.64 -5.34
N TYR A 182 -0.37 1.75 -5.91
CA TYR A 182 -1.18 2.96 -5.93
C TYR A 182 -2.40 2.85 -5.01
N TRP A 183 -2.83 3.97 -4.44
CA TRP A 183 -4.13 4.04 -3.74
C TRP A 183 -5.28 4.19 -4.73
N THR A 184 -6.26 3.29 -4.63
CA THR A 184 -7.42 3.24 -5.53
C THR A 184 -8.74 3.19 -4.75
N ARG A 185 -9.88 3.29 -5.44
CA ARG A 185 -11.23 3.11 -4.86
C ARG A 185 -11.42 1.77 -4.13
N ARG A 186 -10.58 0.75 -4.39
CA ARG A 186 -10.57 -0.55 -3.70
C ARG A 186 -9.37 -0.76 -2.75
N GLY A 187 -8.71 0.32 -2.34
CA GLY A 187 -7.52 0.30 -1.50
C GLY A 187 -6.21 0.24 -2.29
N TRP A 188 -5.15 -0.25 -1.66
CA TRP A 188 -3.83 -0.41 -2.29
C TRP A 188 -3.85 -1.50 -3.37
N VAL A 189 -3.44 -1.15 -4.59
CA VAL A 189 -3.37 -2.06 -5.73
C VAL A 189 -2.00 -1.96 -6.38
N GLU A 190 -1.37 -3.11 -6.62
CA GLU A 190 -0.11 -3.20 -7.36
C GLU A 190 -0.31 -2.90 -8.84
N ALA A 191 0.69 -2.30 -9.49
CA ALA A 191 0.64 -1.89 -10.90
C ALA A 191 0.29 -3.06 -11.84
N GLN A 192 0.79 -4.27 -11.56
CA GLN A 192 0.45 -5.49 -12.31
C GLN A 192 -1.02 -5.93 -12.17
N ASN A 193 -1.68 -5.48 -11.10
CA ASN A 193 -3.07 -5.79 -10.77
C ASN A 193 -4.03 -4.61 -11.08
N LEU A 194 -3.54 -3.51 -11.65
CA LEU A 194 -4.35 -2.40 -12.14
C LEU A 194 -5.06 -2.76 -13.44
N THR A 195 -6.30 -2.31 -13.56
CA THR A 195 -7.16 -2.51 -14.73
C THR A 195 -7.75 -1.18 -15.18
N THR A 196 -8.27 -1.11 -16.41
CA THR A 196 -8.98 0.08 -16.91
C THR A 196 -10.34 0.35 -16.22
N LYS A 197 -10.68 -0.41 -15.17
CA LYS A 197 -11.81 -0.13 -14.26
C LYS A 197 -11.35 0.62 -13.00
N ASP A 198 -10.06 0.59 -12.68
CA ASP A 198 -9.50 1.23 -11.49
C ASP A 198 -9.34 2.74 -11.68
N GLU A 199 -9.41 3.45 -10.56
CA GLU A 199 -9.22 4.90 -10.45
C GLU A 199 -8.18 5.15 -9.37
N ILE A 200 -7.12 5.88 -9.72
CA ILE A 200 -6.02 6.25 -8.82
C ILE A 200 -6.37 7.58 -8.16
N ALA A 201 -6.15 7.67 -6.85
CA ALA A 201 -6.40 8.87 -6.05
C ALA A 201 -5.21 9.82 -6.06
N TYR A 202 -5.45 11.08 -6.40
CA TYR A 202 -4.55 12.19 -6.06
C TYR A 202 -5.21 13.02 -4.94
N PRO A 203 -4.74 13.00 -3.68
CA PRO A 203 -5.35 13.75 -2.59
C PRO A 203 -5.20 15.26 -2.80
N ILE A 204 -6.21 16.00 -2.40
CA ILE A 204 -6.28 17.46 -2.58
C ILE A 204 -5.79 18.13 -1.30
N ASP A 205 -4.80 19.02 -1.43
CA ASP A 205 -4.32 19.83 -0.31
C ASP A 205 -5.37 20.90 0.06
N SER A 206 -6.15 20.61 1.11
CA SER A 206 -7.17 21.50 1.64
C SER A 206 -6.61 22.57 2.59
N SER A 207 -5.29 22.59 2.87
CA SER A 207 -4.70 23.60 3.74
C SER A 207 -4.81 25.00 3.12
N ILE A 208 -5.11 26.00 3.95
CA ILE A 208 -5.09 27.41 3.56
C ILE A 208 -3.96 28.10 4.34
N ALA A 209 -3.08 28.77 3.61
CA ALA A 209 -1.96 29.54 4.14
C ALA A 209 -2.09 31.01 3.76
N ALA A 210 -1.76 31.91 4.69
CA ALA A 210 -1.60 33.33 4.36
C ALA A 210 -0.42 33.51 3.39
N PRO A 211 -0.48 34.47 2.45
CA PRO A 211 0.66 34.80 1.61
C PRO A 211 1.89 35.15 2.48
N PRO A 212 3.06 34.53 2.25
CA PRO A 212 4.25 34.83 3.03
C PRO A 212 4.70 36.28 2.76
N PRO A 213 5.40 36.91 3.72
CA PRO A 213 6.09 38.18 3.47
C PRO A 213 6.94 38.11 2.21
N ILE A 214 6.88 39.16 1.38
CA ILE A 214 7.72 39.24 0.18
C ILE A 214 8.98 40.03 0.54
N THR A 215 10.14 39.42 0.29
CA THR A 215 11.45 40.06 0.42
C THR A 215 11.57 41.22 -0.58
N THR A 216 11.72 42.44 -0.07
CA THR A 216 11.78 43.67 -0.85
C THR A 216 13.05 44.47 -0.57
N TYR A 217 13.50 45.26 -1.54
CA TYR A 217 14.65 46.15 -1.35
C TYR A 217 14.27 47.26 -0.39
N ALA A 218 14.98 47.35 0.74
CA ALA A 218 14.75 48.35 1.78
C ALA A 218 15.65 49.59 1.63
N GLY A 219 16.76 49.45 0.90
CA GLY A 219 17.74 50.51 0.71
C GLY A 219 19.16 49.95 0.62
N GLY A 220 20.14 50.85 0.52
CA GLY A 220 21.56 50.49 0.53
C GLY A 220 22.20 50.89 1.87
N ARG A 221 22.84 49.95 2.55
CA ARG A 221 23.67 50.21 3.72
C ARG A 221 25.11 50.46 3.27
N ILE A 222 25.62 51.66 3.55
CA ILE A 222 27.03 51.98 3.28
C ILE A 222 27.90 51.12 4.19
N THR A 223 28.61 50.16 3.61
CA THR A 223 29.54 49.24 4.28
C THR A 223 30.96 49.79 4.33
N LYS A 224 31.35 50.63 3.36
CA LYS A 224 32.67 51.26 3.31
C LYS A 224 32.62 52.68 2.75
N ARG A 225 33.46 53.55 3.31
CA ARG A 225 33.83 54.84 2.72
C ARG A 225 35.31 54.87 2.37
N ASN A 226 35.67 55.67 1.38
CA ASN A 226 37.06 55.99 1.07
C ASN A 226 37.58 57.04 2.06
N ASP A 227 38.91 57.25 2.08
CA ASP A 227 39.58 58.20 2.99
C ASP A 227 39.18 59.67 2.73
N ASP A 228 38.64 59.97 1.54
CA ASP A 228 38.06 61.28 1.17
C ASP A 228 36.58 61.45 1.61
N GLY A 229 36.02 60.46 2.31
CA GLY A 229 34.65 60.43 2.79
C GLY A 229 33.61 59.98 1.74
N THR A 230 33.99 59.75 0.48
CA THR A 230 33.09 59.22 -0.54
C THR A 230 32.65 57.79 -0.25
N VAL A 231 31.49 57.39 -0.78
CA VAL A 231 30.96 56.04 -0.58
C VAL A 231 31.74 55.06 -1.46
N ALA A 232 32.37 54.06 -0.84
CA ALA A 232 33.21 53.08 -1.50
C ALA A 232 32.48 51.76 -1.75
N ASP A 233 31.56 51.38 -0.85
CA ASP A 233 30.78 50.16 -0.96
C ASP A 233 29.39 50.35 -0.30
N VAL A 234 28.38 49.70 -0.89
CA VAL A 234 26.98 49.74 -0.46
C VAL A 234 26.38 48.35 -0.59
N GLU A 235 26.08 47.75 0.55
CA GLU A 235 25.36 46.49 0.63
C GLU A 235 23.86 46.71 0.45
N ALA A 236 23.22 45.92 -0.41
CA ALA A 236 21.78 45.96 -0.60
C ALA A 236 21.06 45.34 0.62
N VAL A 237 20.25 46.15 1.32
CA VAL A 237 19.42 45.70 2.44
C VAL A 237 18.09 45.18 1.90
N TRP A 238 17.70 44.01 2.40
CA TRP A 238 16.46 43.34 2.03
C TRP A 238 15.61 43.16 3.28
N GLU A 239 14.33 43.52 3.18
CA GLU A 239 13.34 43.38 4.24
C GLU A 239 12.14 42.60 3.73
N ASP A 240 11.75 41.60 4.51
CA ASP A 240 10.50 40.88 4.34
C ASP A 240 9.34 41.78 4.76
N ARG A 241 8.41 42.03 3.84
CA ARG A 241 7.25 42.89 4.07
C ARG A 241 5.97 42.16 3.72
N GLU A 242 5.01 42.16 4.64
CA GLU A 242 3.64 41.81 4.32
C GLU A 242 3.05 42.76 3.27
N ARG A 243 2.18 42.22 2.42
CA ARG A 243 1.54 42.93 1.32
C ARG A 243 0.03 42.82 1.45
N LEU A 244 -0.61 43.94 1.79
CA LEU A 244 -2.08 44.03 1.89
C LEU A 244 -2.74 43.79 0.52
N GLU A 245 -2.02 44.09 -0.55
CA GLU A 245 -2.38 43.80 -1.94
C GLU A 245 -2.69 42.31 -2.14
N LEU A 246 -1.91 41.42 -1.52
CA LEU A 246 -2.09 39.95 -1.63
C LEU A 246 -3.29 39.42 -0.82
N ARG A 247 -3.99 40.27 -0.07
CA ARG A 247 -5.23 39.92 0.63
C ARG A 247 -6.49 40.27 -0.18
N ASN A 248 -6.34 40.76 -1.42
CA ASN A 248 -7.44 41.20 -2.27
C ASN A 248 -7.64 40.26 -3.50
N PRO A 249 -8.83 39.67 -3.70
CA PRO A 249 -9.11 38.83 -4.87
C PRO A 249 -8.89 39.50 -6.23
N ASP A 250 -9.25 40.78 -6.41
CA ASP A 250 -9.04 41.50 -7.68
C ASP A 250 -7.55 41.70 -8.01
N TRP A 251 -6.69 41.80 -6.99
CA TRP A 251 -5.24 41.80 -7.18
C TRP A 251 -4.78 40.44 -7.71
N TRP A 252 -5.29 39.34 -7.14
CA TRP A 252 -5.01 37.99 -7.63
C TRP A 252 -5.52 37.73 -9.05
N TRP A 253 -6.66 38.30 -9.44
CA TRP A 253 -7.10 38.29 -10.84
C TRP A 253 -6.07 38.95 -11.77
N MET A 254 -5.56 40.13 -11.40
CA MET A 254 -4.51 40.80 -12.17
C MET A 254 -3.21 39.98 -12.21
N ILE A 255 -2.81 39.32 -11.11
CA ILE A 255 -1.67 38.40 -11.09
C ILE A 255 -1.90 37.21 -12.04
N GLY A 256 -3.11 36.67 -12.10
CA GLY A 256 -3.51 35.61 -13.04
C GLY A 256 -3.35 36.04 -14.49
N TYR A 257 -3.81 37.25 -14.82
CA TYR A 257 -3.62 37.81 -16.16
C TYR A 257 -2.12 38.00 -16.48
N LEU A 258 -1.33 38.48 -15.52
CA LEU A 258 0.12 38.62 -15.67
C LEU A 258 0.85 37.27 -15.78
N TRP A 259 0.30 36.19 -15.23
CA TRP A 259 0.81 34.85 -15.43
C TRP A 259 0.68 34.41 -16.89
N GLY A 260 -0.39 34.77 -17.61
CA GLY A 260 -0.49 34.63 -19.06
C GLY A 260 0.33 35.69 -19.81
N ASP A 261 -0.28 36.84 -20.08
CA ASP A 261 0.23 37.88 -20.98
C ASP A 261 1.06 39.00 -20.30
N GLY A 262 1.43 38.79 -19.03
CA GLY A 262 2.31 39.71 -18.31
C GLY A 262 3.78 39.65 -18.74
N HIS A 263 4.43 40.82 -18.72
CA HIS A 263 5.85 40.99 -18.94
C HIS A 263 6.49 41.89 -17.88
N VAL A 264 7.79 41.72 -17.66
CA VAL A 264 8.59 42.48 -16.68
C VAL A 264 9.89 42.92 -17.33
N ALA A 265 10.30 44.18 -17.11
CA ALA A 265 11.49 44.79 -17.69
C ALA A 265 12.19 45.70 -16.67
N GLY A 266 13.52 45.84 -16.80
CA GLY A 266 14.35 46.48 -15.77
C GLY A 266 14.07 45.94 -14.36
N ASP A 267 14.36 46.73 -13.34
CA ASP A 267 14.16 46.34 -11.93
C ASP A 267 12.78 46.69 -11.37
N TYR A 268 11.95 47.39 -12.15
CA TYR A 268 10.68 47.96 -11.68
C TYR A 268 9.50 47.92 -12.66
N GLN A 269 9.72 47.80 -13.97
CA GLN A 269 8.63 47.88 -14.94
C GLN A 269 7.83 46.58 -14.97
N VAL A 270 6.51 46.68 -14.81
CA VAL A 270 5.56 45.59 -15.01
C VAL A 270 4.59 46.02 -16.11
N GLY A 271 4.15 45.09 -16.95
CA GLY A 271 3.16 45.38 -17.97
C GLY A 271 2.34 44.18 -18.38
N ALA A 272 1.16 44.46 -18.93
CA ALA A 272 0.22 43.50 -19.50
C ALA A 272 -0.10 43.91 -20.93
N SER A 273 -0.16 42.95 -21.86
CA SER A 273 -0.61 43.20 -23.23
C SER A 273 -2.06 42.74 -23.35
N VAL A 274 -2.97 43.61 -23.79
CA VAL A 274 -4.41 43.36 -23.86
C VAL A 274 -4.88 43.51 -25.30
N ALA A 275 -5.62 42.53 -25.82
CA ALA A 275 -6.16 42.59 -27.18
C ALA A 275 -7.16 43.74 -27.34
N LEU A 276 -7.13 44.45 -28.48
CA LEU A 276 -8.09 45.54 -28.78
C LEU A 276 -9.55 45.04 -28.86
N THR A 277 -9.75 43.73 -29.00
CA THR A 277 -11.06 43.06 -29.00
C THR A 277 -11.62 42.80 -27.60
N GLN A 278 -10.86 43.07 -26.53
CA GLN A 278 -11.22 42.81 -25.13
C GLN A 278 -10.93 44.03 -24.23
N PRO A 279 -11.54 45.21 -24.49
CA PRO A 279 -11.29 46.44 -23.73
C PRO A 279 -11.65 46.32 -22.23
N GLU A 280 -12.57 45.43 -21.87
CA GLU A 280 -13.00 45.14 -20.50
C GLU A 280 -11.86 44.61 -19.61
N ILE A 281 -10.91 43.86 -20.19
CA ILE A 281 -9.73 43.35 -19.47
C ILE A 281 -8.82 44.50 -19.05
N ARG A 282 -8.55 45.44 -19.95
CA ARG A 282 -7.80 46.67 -19.65
C ARG A 282 -8.51 47.49 -18.58
N GLU A 283 -9.82 47.63 -18.67
CA GLU A 283 -10.61 48.37 -17.69
C GLU A 283 -10.50 47.75 -16.29
N ARG A 284 -10.57 46.42 -16.17
CA ARG A 284 -10.34 45.74 -14.89
C ARG A 284 -8.91 45.90 -14.37
N ILE A 285 -7.89 45.79 -15.21
CA ILE A 285 -6.48 46.05 -14.81
C ILE A 285 -6.31 47.48 -14.30
N THR A 286 -6.79 48.47 -15.05
CA THR A 286 -6.66 49.88 -14.65
C THR A 286 -7.48 50.24 -13.41
N ALA A 287 -8.64 49.62 -13.21
CA ALA A 287 -9.42 49.76 -11.97
C ALA A 287 -8.62 49.28 -10.74
N VAL A 288 -7.97 48.12 -10.83
CA VAL A 288 -7.08 47.61 -9.77
C VAL A 288 -5.91 48.56 -9.51
N LEU A 289 -5.22 49.02 -10.55
CA LEU A 289 -4.11 49.97 -10.39
C LEU A 289 -4.55 51.30 -9.75
N ASN A 290 -5.71 51.84 -10.14
CA ASN A 290 -6.30 53.04 -9.55
C ASN A 290 -6.69 52.85 -8.08
N ALA A 291 -7.24 51.70 -7.69
CA ALA A 291 -7.61 51.39 -6.30
C ALA A 291 -6.41 51.42 -5.34
N TYR A 292 -5.22 51.05 -5.84
CA TYR A 292 -3.95 51.12 -5.10
C TYR A 292 -3.12 52.38 -5.39
N GLN A 293 -3.70 53.39 -6.05
CA GLN A 293 -3.06 54.67 -6.41
C GLN A 293 -1.78 54.51 -7.27
N ILE A 294 -1.70 53.45 -8.07
CA ILE A 294 -0.55 53.13 -8.91
C ILE A 294 -0.67 53.84 -10.25
N SER A 295 0.26 54.75 -10.55
CA SER A 295 0.33 55.40 -11.87
C SER A 295 0.75 54.41 -12.97
N TYR A 296 0.05 54.46 -14.10
CA TYR A 296 0.31 53.62 -15.27
C TYR A 296 0.32 54.44 -16.56
N SER A 297 0.73 53.81 -17.65
CA SER A 297 0.70 54.34 -19.01
C SER A 297 0.13 53.29 -19.96
N ILE A 298 -0.59 53.73 -20.99
CA ILE A 298 -1.13 52.85 -22.04
C ILE A 298 -0.36 53.13 -23.33
N ILE A 299 0.24 52.08 -23.90
CA ILE A 299 0.99 52.16 -25.16
C ILE A 299 0.23 51.39 -26.24
N GLN A 300 -0.16 52.10 -27.30
CA GLN A 300 -0.79 51.52 -28.47
C GLN A 300 0.20 50.64 -29.28
N LYS A 301 -0.23 49.44 -29.67
CA LYS A 301 0.50 48.52 -30.55
C LYS A 301 -0.45 47.99 -31.63
N VAL A 302 0.10 47.28 -32.62
CA VAL A 302 -0.71 46.69 -33.70
C VAL A 302 -1.49 45.50 -33.14
N GLY A 303 -2.81 45.67 -32.99
CA GLY A 303 -3.74 44.63 -32.51
C GLY A 303 -3.94 44.57 -30.99
N CYS A 304 -3.13 45.29 -30.20
CA CYS A 304 -3.22 45.28 -28.73
C CYS A 304 -2.81 46.63 -28.10
N GLU A 305 -3.27 46.85 -26.87
CA GLU A 305 -2.80 47.92 -25.98
C GLU A 305 -1.88 47.31 -24.92
N GLN A 306 -0.81 48.02 -24.52
CA GLN A 306 0.02 47.60 -23.40
C GLN A 306 -0.20 48.54 -22.21
N VAL A 307 -0.72 48.01 -21.10
CA VAL A 307 -0.81 48.72 -19.81
C VAL A 307 0.51 48.48 -19.07
N ILE A 308 1.21 49.55 -18.71
CA ILE A 308 2.56 49.49 -18.13
C ILE A 308 2.63 50.39 -16.88
N TRP A 309 3.23 49.88 -15.81
CA TRP A 309 3.42 50.60 -14.55
C TRP A 309 4.76 50.25 -13.90
N SER A 310 5.08 50.93 -12.80
CA SER A 310 6.33 50.76 -12.04
C SER A 310 6.05 50.21 -10.64
N GLN A 311 6.49 48.98 -10.36
CA GLN A 311 6.57 48.39 -9.03
C GLN A 311 7.74 47.40 -8.91
N ALA A 312 8.78 47.80 -8.18
CA ALA A 312 9.99 46.99 -7.98
C ALA A 312 9.73 45.63 -7.32
N TRP A 313 8.91 45.60 -6.26
CA TRP A 313 8.62 44.34 -5.55
C TRP A 313 7.84 43.35 -6.43
N LEU A 314 6.83 43.83 -7.17
CA LEU A 314 6.01 43.01 -8.05
C LEU A 314 6.81 42.51 -9.25
N ASN A 315 7.66 43.35 -9.86
CA ASN A 315 8.60 42.94 -10.91
C ASN A 315 9.52 41.81 -10.40
N ARG A 316 10.16 42.00 -9.24
CA ARG A 316 11.07 41.01 -8.64
C ARG A 316 10.34 39.70 -8.30
N TRP A 317 9.14 39.78 -7.75
CA TRP A 317 8.33 38.60 -7.43
C TRP A 317 7.89 37.85 -8.70
N LEU A 318 7.36 38.52 -9.73
CA LEU A 318 7.00 37.89 -11.00
C LEU A 318 8.20 37.33 -11.79
N ARG A 319 9.44 37.68 -11.41
CA ARG A 319 10.65 37.00 -11.91
C ARG A 319 10.87 35.64 -11.25
N THR A 320 10.45 35.43 -10.00
CA THR A 320 10.51 34.10 -9.35
C THR A 320 9.46 33.14 -9.89
N TRP A 321 8.41 33.65 -10.54
CA TRP A 321 7.42 32.86 -11.29
C TRP A 321 7.97 32.28 -12.61
N LYS A 322 9.28 32.33 -12.86
CA LYS A 322 9.92 31.74 -14.04
C LYS A 322 10.88 30.65 -13.63
N TYR A 323 10.67 29.45 -14.16
CA TYR A 323 11.52 28.28 -13.91
C TYR A 323 12.50 28.02 -15.06
N GLY A 324 13.66 27.45 -14.72
CA GLY A 324 14.77 27.18 -15.63
C GLY A 324 15.83 28.30 -15.65
N PRO A 325 17.09 27.98 -16.04
CA PRO A 325 18.18 28.94 -16.02
C PRO A 325 17.93 30.14 -16.93
N SER A 326 18.39 31.31 -16.50
CA SER A 326 18.27 32.58 -17.22
C SER A 326 19.15 32.61 -18.48
N GLY A 327 18.67 31.99 -19.56
CA GLY A 327 19.44 31.86 -20.80
C GLY A 327 18.72 31.02 -21.86
N ARG A 328 19.48 30.49 -22.83
CA ARG A 328 18.95 29.58 -23.86
C ARG A 328 18.86 28.16 -23.29
N GLY A 329 17.67 27.56 -23.36
CA GLY A 329 17.39 26.17 -22.95
C GLY A 329 15.92 25.84 -23.21
N ALA A 330 15.54 24.55 -23.18
CA ALA A 330 14.17 24.12 -23.49
C ALA A 330 13.11 24.85 -22.62
N ASN A 331 13.39 24.99 -21.32
CA ASN A 331 12.47 25.57 -20.34
C ASN A 331 12.53 27.10 -20.25
N ALA A 332 13.44 27.76 -20.98
CA ALA A 332 13.72 29.19 -20.86
C ALA A 332 12.47 30.08 -20.98
N GLY A 333 12.13 30.81 -19.92
CA GLY A 333 10.99 31.73 -19.91
C GLY A 333 9.61 31.09 -19.75
N MET A 334 9.52 29.80 -19.42
CA MET A 334 8.26 29.22 -18.95
C MET A 334 7.88 29.82 -17.59
N LYS A 335 6.58 30.05 -17.37
CA LYS A 335 6.05 30.59 -16.11
C LYS A 335 5.39 29.50 -15.26
N CYS A 336 5.66 29.50 -13.97
CA CYS A 336 5.08 28.60 -12.98
C CYS A 336 4.94 29.37 -11.64
N PRO A 337 3.78 29.37 -10.97
CA PRO A 337 3.63 30.04 -9.68
C PRO A 337 4.48 29.34 -8.60
N PRO A 338 5.00 30.08 -7.60
CA PRO A 338 5.62 29.47 -6.41
C PRO A 338 4.65 28.51 -5.69
N ALA A 339 5.16 27.41 -5.14
CA ALA A 339 4.32 26.35 -4.55
C ALA A 339 3.34 26.85 -3.47
N TRP A 340 3.70 27.86 -2.68
CA TRP A 340 2.80 28.44 -1.66
C TRP A 340 1.53 29.09 -2.26
N VAL A 341 1.57 29.52 -3.53
CA VAL A 341 0.41 30.08 -4.25
C VAL A 341 -0.71 29.04 -4.39
N GLU A 342 -0.35 27.75 -4.41
CA GLU A 342 -1.34 26.66 -4.46
C GLU A 342 -2.13 26.53 -3.14
N ARG A 343 -1.63 27.08 -2.03
CA ARG A 343 -2.25 27.05 -0.69
C ARG A 343 -2.96 28.34 -0.28
N ILE A 344 -3.03 29.36 -1.13
CA ILE A 344 -3.77 30.60 -0.78
C ILE A 344 -5.27 30.34 -0.58
N ASP A 345 -5.96 31.34 -0.04
CA ASP A 345 -7.41 31.35 0.11
C ASP A 345 -8.14 31.01 -1.20
N LEU A 346 -9.28 30.31 -1.09
CA LEU A 346 -10.00 29.77 -2.24
C LEU A 346 -10.60 30.86 -3.14
N ASP A 347 -11.01 32.01 -2.60
CA ASP A 347 -11.54 33.10 -3.41
C ASP A 347 -10.41 33.82 -4.18
N MET A 348 -9.25 34.01 -3.54
CA MET A 348 -8.04 34.51 -4.19
C MET A 348 -7.56 33.56 -5.29
N GLN A 349 -7.63 32.26 -5.04
CA GLN A 349 -7.25 31.23 -6.02
C GLN A 349 -8.24 31.14 -7.19
N ARG A 350 -9.54 31.32 -6.96
CA ARG A 350 -10.55 31.42 -8.03
C ARG A 350 -10.24 32.60 -8.94
N GLU A 351 -10.00 33.78 -8.38
CA GLU A 351 -9.67 34.97 -9.18
C GLU A 351 -8.35 34.84 -9.93
N LEU A 352 -7.30 34.27 -9.32
CA LEU A 352 -6.04 33.93 -10.00
C LEU A 352 -6.27 33.05 -11.25
N ILE A 353 -7.13 32.05 -11.14
CA ILE A 353 -7.49 31.14 -12.24
C ILE A 353 -8.29 31.90 -13.32
N LEU A 354 -9.26 32.73 -12.94
CA LEU A 354 -10.06 33.53 -13.87
C LEU A 354 -9.20 34.56 -14.61
N GLY A 355 -8.20 35.15 -13.96
CA GLY A 355 -7.22 36.02 -14.59
C GLY A 355 -6.39 35.28 -15.64
N TYR A 356 -5.94 34.06 -15.32
CA TYR A 356 -5.17 33.24 -16.25
C TYR A 356 -6.02 32.77 -17.45
N ILE A 357 -7.30 32.44 -17.22
CA ILE A 357 -8.28 32.16 -18.28
C ILE A 357 -8.52 33.40 -19.17
N ALA A 358 -8.55 34.60 -18.61
CA ALA A 358 -8.74 35.83 -19.40
C ALA A 358 -7.54 36.14 -20.32
N ALA A 359 -6.33 35.64 -20.01
CA ALA A 359 -5.15 35.77 -20.85
C ALA A 359 -4.99 34.61 -21.86
N ASP A 360 -4.73 33.39 -21.38
CA ASP A 360 -4.37 32.22 -22.22
C ASP A 360 -5.58 31.30 -22.53
N GLY A 361 -6.78 31.65 -22.07
CA GLY A 361 -7.97 30.81 -22.13
C GLY A 361 -8.88 31.09 -23.34
N TYR A 362 -9.42 30.00 -23.87
CA TYR A 362 -10.48 29.97 -24.87
C TYR A 362 -11.72 29.33 -24.25
N VAL A 363 -12.70 30.16 -23.89
CA VAL A 363 -13.98 29.72 -23.31
C VAL A 363 -14.97 29.43 -24.44
N THR A 364 -15.56 28.24 -24.41
CA THR A 364 -16.66 27.85 -25.32
C THR A 364 -17.91 27.53 -24.50
N PRO A 365 -19.10 27.41 -25.15
CA PRO A 365 -20.31 27.00 -24.45
C PRO A 365 -20.26 25.61 -23.77
N THR A 366 -19.20 24.80 -23.98
CA THR A 366 -19.11 23.42 -23.47
C THR A 366 -17.80 23.06 -22.76
N GLU A 367 -16.70 23.79 -23.01
CA GLU A 367 -15.43 23.63 -22.30
C GLU A 367 -14.64 24.96 -22.22
N VAL A 368 -13.87 25.15 -21.14
CA VAL A 368 -12.70 26.03 -21.14
C VAL A 368 -11.50 25.25 -21.64
N LYS A 369 -10.74 25.83 -22.58
CA LYS A 369 -9.45 25.31 -23.02
C LYS A 369 -8.37 26.37 -22.80
N ILE A 370 -7.27 26.02 -22.14
CA ILE A 370 -6.10 26.88 -21.96
C ILE A 370 -4.92 26.22 -22.67
N THR A 371 -4.19 26.96 -23.51
CA THR A 371 -3.05 26.41 -24.26
C THR A 371 -1.74 26.96 -23.71
N SER A 372 -0.90 26.12 -23.11
CA SER A 372 0.37 26.57 -22.51
C SER A 372 1.58 25.77 -23.02
N VAL A 373 2.75 26.42 -22.94
CA VAL A 373 4.06 25.77 -23.11
C VAL A 373 4.66 25.34 -21.76
N SER A 374 4.03 25.68 -20.63
CA SER A 374 4.50 25.37 -19.28
C SER A 374 3.78 24.15 -18.71
N ARG A 375 4.39 22.96 -18.85
CA ARG A 375 3.83 21.70 -18.31
C ARG A 375 3.58 21.79 -16.79
N GLN A 376 4.58 22.27 -16.04
CA GLN A 376 4.53 22.46 -14.59
C GLN A 376 3.47 23.51 -14.19
N GLY A 377 3.36 24.62 -14.94
CA GLY A 377 2.33 25.64 -14.69
C GLY A 377 0.92 25.06 -14.81
N LEU A 378 0.68 24.15 -15.77
CA LEU A 378 -0.59 23.43 -15.89
C LEU A 378 -0.81 22.38 -14.79
N ASP A 379 0.24 21.82 -14.18
CA ASP A 379 0.10 20.95 -12.99
C ASP A 379 -0.33 21.76 -11.76
N SER A 380 0.32 22.91 -11.50
CA SER A 380 -0.12 23.85 -10.45
C SER A 380 -1.57 24.28 -10.68
N LEU A 381 -1.92 24.67 -11.92
CA LEU A 381 -3.29 25.01 -12.28
C LEU A 381 -4.27 23.85 -12.03
N THR A 382 -3.87 22.61 -12.32
CA THR A 382 -4.69 21.41 -12.08
C THR A 382 -4.93 21.17 -10.58
N ARG A 383 -3.92 21.37 -9.73
CA ARG A 383 -4.05 21.25 -8.27
C ARG A 383 -4.93 22.36 -7.69
N MET A 384 -4.75 23.60 -8.12
CA MET A 384 -5.59 24.73 -7.72
C MET A 384 -7.06 24.57 -8.17
N LEU A 385 -7.30 24.07 -9.38
CA LEU A 385 -8.65 23.72 -9.86
C LEU A 385 -9.28 22.61 -8.99
N ALA A 386 -8.52 21.59 -8.62
CA ALA A 386 -9.00 20.51 -7.76
C ALA A 386 -9.42 21.01 -6.36
N ARG A 387 -8.68 21.96 -5.75
CA ARG A 387 -9.08 22.63 -4.49
C ARG A 387 -10.44 23.34 -4.57
N LEU A 388 -10.81 23.82 -5.76
CA LEU A 388 -12.12 24.43 -6.04
C LEU A 388 -13.20 23.41 -6.46
N GLY A 389 -12.93 22.10 -6.37
CA GLY A 389 -13.85 21.04 -6.83
C GLY A 389 -13.90 20.85 -8.36
N VAL A 390 -13.00 21.50 -9.11
CA VAL A 390 -13.04 21.54 -10.57
C VAL A 390 -12.10 20.49 -11.17
N ALA A 391 -12.68 19.43 -11.73
CA ALA A 391 -11.92 18.41 -12.45
C ALA A 391 -11.43 18.93 -13.82
N SER A 392 -10.11 18.87 -14.05
CA SER A 392 -9.48 19.28 -15.30
C SER A 392 -8.73 18.12 -15.99
N SER A 393 -8.29 18.34 -17.22
CA SER A 393 -7.51 17.35 -17.98
C SER A 393 -6.46 18.03 -18.84
N VAL A 394 -5.19 17.66 -18.65
CA VAL A 394 -4.09 18.12 -19.49
C VAL A 394 -3.87 17.12 -20.64
N ARG A 395 -3.63 17.63 -21.84
CA ARG A 395 -3.35 16.85 -23.06
C ARG A 395 -2.16 17.43 -23.80
N PHE A 396 -1.27 16.57 -24.26
CA PHE A 396 -0.23 16.95 -25.22
C PHE A 396 -0.86 17.28 -26.58
N MET A 397 -0.40 18.36 -27.22
CA MET A 397 -0.96 18.85 -28.49
C MET A 397 0.03 18.82 -29.64
N LYS A 398 1.26 19.31 -29.43
CA LYS A 398 2.28 19.38 -30.47
C LYS A 398 3.67 19.36 -29.85
N ALA A 399 4.56 18.59 -30.46
CA ALA A 399 5.97 18.53 -30.09
C ALA A 399 6.73 19.82 -30.44
N ALA A 400 7.82 20.06 -29.71
CA ALA A 400 8.86 21.01 -30.07
C ALA A 400 9.42 20.74 -31.48
N GLY A 401 9.95 21.78 -32.13
CA GLY A 401 10.44 21.69 -33.51
C GLY A 401 10.65 23.06 -34.12
N ARG A 402 10.63 23.14 -35.46
CA ARG A 402 10.68 24.42 -36.18
C ARG A 402 9.32 24.76 -36.79
N ALA A 403 8.97 26.04 -36.78
CA ALA A 403 7.81 26.57 -37.47
C ALA A 403 8.15 27.92 -38.11
N VAL A 404 7.55 28.19 -39.27
CA VAL A 404 7.56 29.53 -39.86
C VAL A 404 6.36 30.29 -39.30
N ILE A 405 6.62 31.31 -38.49
CA ILE A 405 5.59 32.20 -37.92
C ILE A 405 5.82 33.58 -38.51
N CYS A 406 4.80 34.14 -39.18
CA CYS A 406 4.89 35.44 -39.86
C CYS A 406 6.10 35.57 -40.82
N GLY A 407 6.47 34.48 -41.49
CA GLY A 407 7.63 34.42 -42.40
C GLY A 407 9.00 34.20 -41.72
N ILE A 408 9.06 34.14 -40.39
CA ILE A 408 10.29 33.91 -39.62
C ILE A 408 10.37 32.45 -39.18
N GLU A 409 11.46 31.76 -39.52
CA GLU A 409 11.74 30.42 -38.99
C GLU A 409 12.13 30.53 -37.51
N CYS A 410 11.37 29.86 -36.64
CA CYS A 410 11.57 29.90 -35.19
C CYS A 410 11.46 28.50 -34.57
N ASN A 411 12.16 28.30 -33.45
CA ASN A 411 12.05 27.09 -32.67
C ASN A 411 10.79 27.17 -31.78
N THR A 412 9.84 26.25 -31.99
CA THR A 412 8.66 26.09 -31.15
C THR A 412 8.91 25.07 -30.05
N LYS A 413 8.32 25.29 -28.87
CA LYS A 413 8.30 24.36 -27.75
C LYS A 413 7.13 23.38 -27.83
N ASP A 414 7.15 22.37 -26.96
CA ASP A 414 5.98 21.53 -26.71
C ASP A 414 4.78 22.38 -26.27
N LYS A 415 3.58 21.96 -26.69
CA LYS A 415 2.32 22.61 -26.37
C LYS A 415 1.34 21.64 -25.72
N TYR A 416 0.66 22.12 -24.69
CA TYR A 416 -0.31 21.36 -23.91
C TYR A 416 -1.64 22.13 -23.82
N ASP A 417 -2.75 21.41 -23.96
CA ASP A 417 -4.10 21.88 -23.67
C ASP A 417 -4.46 21.46 -22.24
N LEU A 418 -4.76 22.40 -21.34
CA LEU A 418 -5.60 22.10 -20.17
C LEU A 418 -7.06 22.34 -20.53
N ARG A 419 -7.93 21.40 -20.19
CA ARG A 419 -9.37 21.44 -20.49
C ARG A 419 -10.20 21.32 -19.22
N ILE A 420 -11.24 22.14 -19.12
CA ILE A 420 -12.24 22.14 -18.05
C ILE A 420 -13.60 21.99 -18.72
N GLY A 421 -14.22 20.81 -18.60
CA GLY A 421 -15.56 20.55 -19.15
C GLY A 421 -16.63 20.32 -18.08
N HIS A 422 -16.25 19.78 -16.92
CA HIS A 422 -17.14 19.56 -15.79
C HIS A 422 -16.70 20.42 -14.61
N GLY A 423 -17.64 20.92 -13.81
CA GLY A 423 -17.34 21.82 -12.69
C GLY A 423 -16.97 23.26 -13.06
N ALA A 424 -16.87 23.64 -14.35
CA ALA A 424 -16.53 25.02 -14.75
C ALA A 424 -17.50 26.09 -14.20
N ALA A 425 -18.76 25.73 -13.94
CA ALA A 425 -19.74 26.60 -13.28
C ALA A 425 -19.32 27.00 -11.84
N LEU A 426 -18.47 26.21 -11.16
CA LEU A 426 -17.90 26.55 -9.84
C LEU A 426 -16.87 27.70 -9.92
N LEU A 427 -16.38 28.01 -11.12
CA LEU A 427 -15.58 29.21 -11.41
C LEU A 427 -16.45 30.43 -11.77
N GLY A 428 -17.78 30.30 -11.81
CA GLY A 428 -18.69 31.35 -12.25
C GLY A 428 -18.80 31.53 -13.77
N LEU A 429 -18.32 30.56 -14.56
CA LEU A 429 -18.38 30.60 -16.02
C LEU A 429 -19.68 29.93 -16.54
N ASP A 430 -20.40 30.60 -17.44
CA ASP A 430 -21.61 30.08 -18.07
C ASP A 430 -21.27 29.04 -19.16
N ILE A 431 -21.22 27.77 -18.75
CA ILE A 431 -20.87 26.63 -19.60
C ILE A 431 -21.95 25.56 -19.49
N GLN A 432 -22.52 25.17 -20.64
CA GLN A 432 -23.54 24.14 -20.74
C GLN A 432 -22.92 22.76 -20.50
N ALA A 433 -23.35 22.09 -19.44
CA ALA A 433 -22.83 20.78 -19.03
C ALA A 433 -23.18 19.67 -20.04
N THR A 434 -22.32 19.44 -21.03
CA THR A 434 -22.51 18.40 -22.06
C THR A 434 -21.96 17.04 -21.64
N SER A 435 -22.57 16.38 -20.66
CA SER A 435 -22.23 14.98 -20.34
C SER A 435 -23.02 13.98 -21.18
N ARG A 436 -22.34 13.30 -22.11
CA ARG A 436 -22.86 12.14 -22.86
C ARG A 436 -22.71 10.81 -22.08
N TYR A 437 -22.10 10.83 -20.89
CA TYR A 437 -21.69 9.61 -20.17
C TYR A 437 -22.10 9.65 -18.68
N LYS A 438 -22.52 8.51 -18.12
CA LYS A 438 -22.98 8.41 -16.72
C LYS A 438 -21.88 8.51 -15.66
N LYS A 439 -20.60 8.32 -16.02
CA LYS A 439 -19.46 8.49 -15.12
C LYS A 439 -18.33 9.24 -15.82
N HIS A 440 -17.69 10.15 -15.12
CA HIS A 440 -16.55 10.90 -15.63
C HIS A 440 -15.28 10.04 -15.59
N ARG A 441 -14.21 10.47 -16.29
CA ARG A 441 -12.91 9.76 -16.30
C ARG A 441 -11.86 10.43 -15.41
N VAL A 442 -12.17 11.66 -15.00
CA VAL A 442 -11.48 12.47 -14.02
C VAL A 442 -12.58 13.15 -13.23
N GLU A 443 -12.55 13.03 -11.91
CA GLU A 443 -13.60 13.54 -11.00
C GLU A 443 -12.97 13.99 -9.68
N VAL A 444 -13.57 14.97 -9.02
CA VAL A 444 -13.19 15.39 -7.66
C VAL A 444 -14.26 14.89 -6.70
N GLU A 445 -13.88 14.01 -5.78
CA GLU A 445 -14.78 13.39 -4.80
C GLU A 445 -13.96 12.92 -3.59
N ASP A 446 -14.55 12.92 -2.38
CA ASP A 446 -13.92 12.44 -1.14
C ASP A 446 -12.54 13.06 -0.83
N GLY A 447 -12.38 14.35 -1.14
CA GLY A 447 -11.11 15.08 -0.95
C GLY A 447 -9.99 14.64 -1.91
N CYS A 448 -10.30 13.88 -2.96
CA CYS A 448 -9.35 13.39 -3.94
C CYS A 448 -9.75 13.77 -5.38
N LEU A 449 -8.76 14.08 -6.20
CA LEU A 449 -8.85 14.11 -7.65
C LEU A 449 -8.61 12.69 -8.16
N TRP A 450 -9.70 11.98 -8.48
CA TRP A 450 -9.68 10.62 -9.00
C TRP A 450 -9.41 10.63 -10.50
N ARG A 451 -8.47 9.79 -10.94
CA ARG A 451 -8.14 9.61 -12.36
C ARG A 451 -8.26 8.15 -12.76
N ARG A 452 -9.09 7.86 -13.76
CA ARG A 452 -9.29 6.50 -14.24
C ARG A 452 -8.09 5.99 -15.04
N VAL A 453 -7.69 4.75 -14.81
CA VAL A 453 -6.66 4.06 -15.60
C VAL A 453 -7.12 3.94 -17.05
N ARG A 454 -6.29 4.46 -17.96
CA ARG A 454 -6.49 4.43 -19.42
C ARG A 454 -5.90 3.16 -20.03
N SER A 455 -4.69 2.80 -19.62
CA SER A 455 -4.00 1.57 -20.02
C SER A 455 -2.86 1.25 -19.06
N VAL A 456 -2.51 -0.03 -19.02
CA VAL A 456 -1.30 -0.59 -18.40
C VAL A 456 -0.63 -1.39 -19.51
N ALA A 457 0.65 -1.16 -19.78
CA ALA A 457 1.41 -1.85 -20.82
C ALA A 457 2.79 -2.27 -20.29
N ASP A 458 3.37 -3.37 -20.79
CA ASP A 458 4.74 -3.76 -20.42
C ASP A 458 5.77 -2.73 -20.92
N ALA A 459 6.63 -2.29 -20.02
CA ALA A 459 7.74 -1.37 -20.28
C ALA A 459 9.07 -2.08 -19.97
N PRO A 460 9.61 -2.88 -20.91
CA PRO A 460 10.84 -3.62 -20.68
C PRO A 460 12.07 -2.70 -20.62
N ASP A 461 13.08 -3.15 -19.89
CA ASP A 461 14.45 -2.60 -19.87
C ASP A 461 14.58 -1.08 -19.58
N ARG A 462 13.77 -0.59 -18.64
CA ARG A 462 13.76 0.79 -18.14
C ARG A 462 14.66 0.99 -16.93
N VAL A 463 15.09 2.23 -16.66
CA VAL A 463 15.99 2.59 -15.55
C VAL A 463 15.19 3.26 -14.45
N PHE A 464 15.21 2.69 -13.26
CA PHE A 464 14.44 3.11 -12.11
C PHE A 464 15.33 3.60 -10.97
N ALA A 465 14.79 4.45 -10.11
CA ALA A 465 15.39 4.86 -8.85
C ALA A 465 14.48 4.41 -7.69
N PRO A 466 14.94 3.50 -6.80
CA PRO A 466 14.17 3.12 -5.61
C PRO A 466 14.27 4.22 -4.56
N ILE A 467 13.17 4.53 -3.88
CA ILE A 467 13.12 5.47 -2.75
C ILE A 467 12.49 4.79 -1.54
N GLN A 468 12.97 5.13 -0.34
CA GLN A 468 12.32 4.78 0.91
C GLN A 468 11.99 6.03 1.75
N THR A 469 10.77 6.58 1.57
CA THR A 469 10.26 7.68 2.40
C THR A 469 9.90 7.22 3.82
N GLU A 470 9.92 8.13 4.79
CA GLU A 470 9.69 7.82 6.22
C GLU A 470 8.28 7.34 6.51
N SER A 471 7.29 8.04 5.97
CA SER A 471 5.86 7.72 6.07
C SER A 471 5.45 6.47 5.28
N ARG A 472 6.42 5.84 4.59
CA ARG A 472 6.24 4.71 3.68
C ARG A 472 5.38 5.03 2.44
N ARG A 473 5.02 6.31 2.25
CA ARG A 473 4.13 6.84 1.21
C ARG A 473 4.70 8.11 0.61
N TYR A 474 4.26 8.47 -0.59
CA TYR A 474 4.60 9.73 -1.25
C TYR A 474 3.62 9.99 -2.40
N LEU A 475 3.73 11.17 -3.02
CA LEU A 475 2.91 11.58 -4.15
C LEU A 475 3.74 11.69 -5.43
N THR A 476 3.16 11.24 -6.53
CA THR A 476 3.61 11.59 -7.89
C THR A 476 2.49 12.33 -8.61
N ALA A 477 2.70 12.79 -9.85
CA ALA A 477 1.63 13.41 -10.64
C ALA A 477 0.39 12.51 -10.84
N PHE A 478 0.55 11.20 -10.65
CA PHE A 478 -0.49 10.19 -10.86
C PHE A 478 -1.36 10.00 -9.61
N GLY A 479 -0.76 9.94 -8.42
CA GLY A 479 -1.50 9.77 -7.17
C GLY A 479 -0.64 9.34 -5.97
N VAL A 480 -1.30 8.83 -4.92
CA VAL A 480 -0.61 8.27 -3.75
C VAL A 480 0.08 6.95 -4.10
N SER A 481 1.37 6.88 -3.80
CA SER A 481 2.25 5.74 -3.98
C SER A 481 2.78 5.24 -2.62
N HIS A 482 3.27 3.99 -2.56
CA HIS A 482 3.75 3.34 -1.34
C HIS A 482 5.01 2.50 -1.59
N ASN A 483 5.95 2.47 -0.64
CA ASN A 483 7.17 1.64 -0.73
C ASN A 483 6.83 0.14 -0.49
N CYS A 484 7.77 -0.77 -0.80
CA CYS A 484 7.63 -2.23 -0.59
C CYS A 484 8.31 -2.71 0.74
N PHE A 485 7.78 -3.77 1.38
CA PHE A 485 8.02 -4.24 2.77
C PHE A 485 7.52 -5.71 2.95
N ASP A 486 7.77 -6.53 4.00
CA ASP A 486 8.70 -6.58 5.17
C ASP A 486 8.68 -8.06 5.72
N ASP A 487 9.65 -8.46 6.57
CA ASP A 487 9.78 -9.67 7.45
C ASP A 487 9.63 -11.10 6.90
N VAL A 488 10.51 -12.06 7.31
CA VAL A 488 10.70 -13.44 6.73
C VAL A 488 9.42 -14.21 6.39
N ASP A 489 8.45 -14.17 7.30
CA ASP A 489 7.09 -14.68 7.16
C ASP A 489 6.14 -13.48 7.42
N ASP A 490 4.99 -13.41 6.75
CA ASP A 490 3.99 -12.32 6.87
C ASP A 490 2.62 -12.89 7.29
N PRO A 491 1.85 -12.26 8.20
CA PRO A 491 0.51 -12.73 8.57
C PRO A 491 -0.48 -12.84 7.39
N LYS A 492 -0.14 -12.29 6.21
CA LYS A 492 -0.90 -12.36 4.96
C LYS A 492 -0.27 -13.28 3.91
N ASP A 493 0.85 -13.94 4.20
CA ASP A 493 1.49 -14.85 3.23
C ASP A 493 0.62 -16.08 2.97
N THR A 494 0.44 -16.39 1.68
CA THR A 494 -0.24 -17.62 1.29
C THR A 494 0.66 -18.84 1.55
N GLU A 495 0.07 -20.01 1.78
CA GLU A 495 0.83 -21.26 1.91
C GLU A 495 1.76 -21.52 0.71
N GLU A 496 1.36 -21.12 -0.50
CA GLU A 496 2.19 -21.22 -1.71
C GLU A 496 3.44 -20.32 -1.63
N THR A 497 3.32 -19.10 -1.07
CA THR A 497 4.46 -18.21 -0.80
C THR A 497 5.42 -18.83 0.21
N VAL A 498 4.90 -19.35 1.33
CA VAL A 498 5.71 -19.98 2.38
C VAL A 498 6.46 -21.20 1.84
N LEU A 499 5.78 -22.09 1.10
CA LEU A 499 6.40 -23.27 0.50
C LEU A 499 7.51 -22.91 -0.51
N LYS A 500 7.34 -21.81 -1.26
CA LYS A 500 8.39 -21.28 -2.15
C LYS A 500 9.61 -20.79 -1.35
N ASN A 501 9.39 -20.06 -0.25
CA ASN A 501 10.48 -19.60 0.63
C ASN A 501 11.23 -20.78 1.28
N ILE A 502 10.51 -21.85 1.66
CA ILE A 502 11.09 -23.11 2.12
C ILE A 502 11.94 -23.76 1.02
N ASP A 503 11.48 -23.79 -0.23
CA ASP A 503 12.24 -24.37 -1.36
C ASP A 503 13.57 -23.62 -1.58
N VAL A 504 13.53 -22.28 -1.54
CA VAL A 504 14.72 -21.41 -1.61
C VAL A 504 15.69 -21.69 -0.47
N LEU A 505 15.19 -21.76 0.77
CA LEU A 505 16.02 -22.02 1.95
C LEU A 505 16.67 -23.41 1.87
N THR A 506 15.88 -24.45 1.62
CA THR A 506 16.28 -25.86 1.75
C THR A 506 17.05 -26.39 0.55
N LYS A 507 16.73 -25.96 -0.67
CA LYS A 507 17.38 -26.43 -1.92
C LYS A 507 18.32 -25.40 -2.54
N GLY A 508 18.14 -24.12 -2.23
CA GLY A 508 19.02 -23.03 -2.65
C GLY A 508 20.13 -22.76 -1.64
N LEU A 509 19.78 -22.23 -0.47
CA LEU A 509 20.75 -21.65 0.46
C LEU A 509 21.52 -22.69 1.30
N LEU A 510 20.81 -23.52 2.07
CA LEU A 510 21.43 -24.48 3.00
C LEU A 510 22.47 -25.42 2.33
N PRO A 511 22.27 -25.93 1.10
CA PRO A 511 23.26 -26.78 0.41
C PRO A 511 24.56 -26.06 0.02
N THR A 512 24.61 -24.72 0.04
CA THR A 512 25.85 -23.96 -0.26
C THR A 512 26.77 -23.82 0.96
N GLY A 513 26.28 -24.15 2.16
CA GLY A 513 27.05 -24.05 3.40
C GLY A 513 28.20 -25.06 3.50
N SER A 514 29.25 -24.68 4.23
CA SER A 514 30.38 -25.58 4.48
C SER A 514 30.00 -26.76 5.40
N ARG A 515 30.85 -27.80 5.46
CA ARG A 515 30.69 -28.93 6.41
C ARG A 515 30.56 -28.51 7.88
N TRP A 516 31.02 -27.30 8.22
CA TRP A 516 31.05 -26.72 9.56
C TRP A 516 29.98 -25.63 9.77
N LEU A 517 28.95 -25.60 8.90
CA LEU A 517 27.85 -24.65 8.96
C LEU A 517 27.20 -24.62 10.36
N ALA A 518 27.03 -23.40 10.87
CA ALA A 518 26.25 -23.09 12.05
C ALA A 518 25.06 -22.25 11.59
N ILE A 519 23.85 -22.53 12.09
CA ILE A 519 22.62 -21.87 11.65
C ILE A 519 21.95 -21.26 12.88
N MET A 520 21.65 -19.97 12.84
CA MET A 520 20.83 -19.32 13.87
C MET A 520 19.59 -18.70 13.22
N GLY A 521 18.45 -18.90 13.86
CA GLY A 521 17.20 -18.22 13.52
C GLY A 521 16.64 -17.53 14.75
N VAL A 522 16.06 -16.35 14.57
CA VAL A 522 15.37 -15.60 15.63
C VAL A 522 14.15 -14.93 15.00
N GLN A 523 12.94 -15.28 15.43
CA GLN A 523 11.70 -14.73 14.88
C GLN A 523 10.57 -14.81 15.94
N ASN A 524 9.48 -14.05 15.81
CA ASN A 524 8.24 -14.37 16.54
C ASN A 524 7.40 -15.36 15.74
N LEU A 525 6.73 -16.29 16.43
CA LEU A 525 5.65 -17.05 15.80
C LEU A 525 4.46 -16.11 15.58
N ILE A 526 4.15 -15.85 14.30
CA ILE A 526 3.01 -15.02 13.85
C ILE A 526 1.99 -15.82 13.02
N MET A 527 2.37 -17.03 12.59
CA MET A 527 1.56 -17.96 11.80
C MET A 527 2.11 -19.39 11.91
N ASP A 528 1.25 -20.39 12.10
CA ASP A 528 1.68 -21.75 12.44
C ASP A 528 2.18 -22.57 11.23
N TYR A 529 1.78 -22.19 10.02
CA TYR A 529 2.21 -22.82 8.77
C TYR A 529 3.42 -22.15 8.11
N GLY A 530 3.96 -21.08 8.73
CA GLY A 530 5.18 -20.36 8.33
C GLY A 530 6.45 -21.21 8.47
N ILE A 531 7.60 -20.68 8.05
CA ILE A 531 8.88 -21.42 8.12
C ILE A 531 9.20 -21.85 9.56
N PHE A 532 9.02 -20.95 10.52
CA PHE A 532 9.25 -21.24 11.94
C PHE A 532 8.09 -22.02 12.57
N GLY A 533 6.84 -21.77 12.15
CA GLY A 533 5.67 -22.50 12.64
C GLY A 533 5.74 -24.00 12.37
N ARG A 534 6.16 -24.40 11.16
CA ARG A 534 6.38 -25.82 10.82
C ARG A 534 7.52 -26.46 11.62
N MET A 535 8.46 -25.68 12.17
CA MET A 535 9.47 -26.18 13.11
C MET A 535 8.91 -26.43 14.51
N VAL A 536 7.88 -25.69 14.93
CA VAL A 536 7.16 -25.86 16.20
C VAL A 536 6.19 -27.04 16.12
N SER A 537 5.39 -27.12 15.06
CA SER A 537 4.41 -28.20 14.85
C SER A 537 5.04 -29.57 14.57
N GLY A 538 6.34 -29.60 14.24
CA GLY A 538 7.08 -30.83 13.91
C GLY A 538 6.95 -31.26 12.45
N GLU A 539 6.28 -30.48 11.60
CA GLU A 539 6.13 -30.75 10.16
C GLU A 539 7.41 -30.50 9.34
N ALA A 540 8.33 -29.68 9.83
CA ALA A 540 9.55 -29.32 9.09
C ALA A 540 10.53 -30.50 8.94
N ASP A 541 10.70 -30.98 7.71
CA ASP A 541 11.68 -31.99 7.29
C ASP A 541 13.12 -31.43 7.12
N TYR A 542 13.27 -30.12 7.28
CA TYR A 542 14.53 -29.38 7.27
C TYR A 542 14.98 -28.98 8.68
N LEU A 543 16.28 -28.79 8.85
CA LEU A 543 16.91 -28.43 10.13
C LEU A 543 16.48 -29.35 11.30
N ILE A 544 16.42 -30.66 11.07
CA ILE A 544 16.01 -31.66 12.08
C ILE A 544 16.98 -31.65 13.28
N ASP A 545 18.29 -31.53 13.02
CA ASP A 545 19.37 -31.34 14.01
C ASP A 545 19.41 -29.87 14.51
N ARG A 546 18.32 -29.43 15.16
CA ARG A 546 18.16 -28.10 15.76
C ARG A 546 17.90 -28.14 17.25
N HIS A 547 18.41 -27.16 17.97
CA HIS A 547 17.81 -26.72 19.23
C HIS A 547 16.67 -25.75 18.92
N LEU A 548 15.48 -25.97 19.47
CA LEU A 548 14.35 -25.04 19.42
C LEU A 548 14.18 -24.38 20.80
N SER A 549 14.31 -23.06 20.86
CA SER A 549 14.20 -22.25 22.07
C SER A 549 12.94 -21.38 21.99
N GLY A 550 11.81 -21.94 22.39
CA GLY A 550 10.48 -21.30 22.35
C GLY A 550 9.43 -22.15 21.62
N PRO A 551 8.23 -21.59 21.36
CA PRO A 551 7.82 -20.19 21.59
C PRO A 551 7.93 -19.76 23.06
N ILE A 552 8.57 -18.62 23.31
CA ILE A 552 8.65 -17.99 24.64
C ILE A 552 7.78 -16.72 24.60
N PRO A 553 6.60 -16.72 25.24
CA PRO A 553 5.71 -15.55 25.27
C PRO A 553 6.35 -14.39 26.04
N ALA A 554 5.81 -13.18 25.91
CA ALA A 554 6.25 -12.03 26.69
C ALA A 554 5.94 -12.18 28.19
N ILE A 555 4.84 -12.87 28.53
CA ILE A 555 4.40 -13.16 29.90
C ILE A 555 3.99 -14.63 29.98
N GLU A 556 4.58 -15.40 30.89
CA GLU A 556 4.09 -16.72 31.27
C GLU A 556 2.86 -16.57 32.20
N ASP A 557 1.90 -17.49 32.08
CA ASP A 557 0.69 -17.53 32.91
C ASP A 557 -0.08 -16.18 32.92
N LEU A 558 -0.20 -15.54 31.75
CA LEU A 558 -0.93 -14.27 31.61
C LEU A 558 -2.41 -14.44 31.97
N GLU A 559 -2.86 -13.73 33.01
CA GLU A 559 -4.26 -13.63 33.38
C GLU A 559 -4.83 -12.28 32.92
N THR A 560 -5.95 -12.29 32.19
CA THR A 560 -6.67 -11.07 31.79
C THR A 560 -8.18 -11.16 32.07
N ASP A 561 -8.82 -10.01 32.20
CA ASP A 561 -10.25 -9.85 32.49
C ASP A 561 -10.82 -8.69 31.67
N ILE A 562 -12.12 -8.73 31.34
CA ILE A 562 -12.77 -7.68 30.55
C ILE A 562 -13.52 -6.75 31.50
N ARG A 563 -13.09 -5.49 31.57
CA ARG A 563 -13.68 -4.47 32.44
C ARG A 563 -14.14 -3.28 31.64
N GLU A 564 -15.25 -2.69 32.07
CA GLU A 564 -15.77 -1.45 31.50
C GLU A 564 -14.91 -0.28 32.00
N ASN A 565 -14.44 0.58 31.09
CA ASN A 565 -13.70 1.81 31.42
C ASN A 565 -14.64 2.97 31.78
N ASP A 566 -14.08 4.10 32.21
CA ASP A 566 -14.84 5.29 32.62
C ASP A 566 -15.72 5.91 31.52
N GLU A 567 -15.55 5.48 30.26
CA GLU A 567 -16.31 5.91 29.08
C GLU A 567 -17.33 4.85 28.59
N GLY A 568 -17.49 3.72 29.30
CA GLY A 568 -18.45 2.66 28.94
C GLY A 568 -17.96 1.65 27.89
N GLN A 569 -16.64 1.51 27.74
CA GLN A 569 -16.02 0.62 26.75
C GLN A 569 -15.35 -0.59 27.42
N ASN A 570 -15.48 -1.77 26.83
CA ASN A 570 -14.80 -2.99 27.27
C ASN A 570 -13.29 -2.92 27.02
N ARG A 571 -12.49 -3.00 28.07
CA ARG A 571 -11.02 -3.02 28.08
C ARG A 571 -10.52 -4.36 28.63
N HIS A 572 -9.50 -4.93 28.00
CA HIS A 572 -8.78 -6.07 28.55
C HIS A 572 -7.77 -5.58 29.59
N VAL A 573 -7.92 -6.05 30.84
CA VAL A 573 -7.08 -5.67 31.97
C VAL A 573 -6.22 -6.85 32.40
N VAL A 574 -4.91 -6.66 32.47
CA VAL A 574 -3.96 -7.65 32.99
C VAL A 574 -4.15 -7.79 34.50
N LEU A 575 -4.42 -9.01 34.96
CA LEU A 575 -4.58 -9.35 36.38
C LEU A 575 -3.30 -9.93 36.98
N GLY A 576 -2.51 -10.64 36.18
CA GLY A 576 -1.35 -11.38 36.65
C GLY A 576 -0.56 -12.04 35.53
N GLY A 577 0.53 -12.71 35.93
CA GLY A 577 1.47 -13.40 35.06
C GLY A 577 2.93 -13.07 35.42
N ARG A 578 3.87 -13.77 34.80
CA ARG A 578 5.32 -13.59 34.99
C ARG A 578 5.99 -13.14 33.70
N PRO A 579 6.50 -11.89 33.60
CA PRO A 579 7.29 -11.47 32.43
C PRO A 579 8.51 -12.37 32.21
N THR A 580 8.73 -12.79 30.97
CA THR A 580 9.83 -13.72 30.61
C THR A 580 11.17 -13.03 30.40
N TRP A 581 11.20 -11.70 30.37
CA TRP A 581 12.38 -10.88 30.15
C TRP A 581 12.43 -9.71 31.14
N SER A 582 13.58 -9.48 31.75
CA SER A 582 13.75 -8.51 32.86
C SER A 582 13.51 -7.04 32.48
N GLY A 583 13.55 -6.72 31.19
CA GLY A 583 13.24 -5.39 30.65
C GLY A 583 11.79 -5.20 30.20
N TYR A 584 10.87 -6.11 30.55
CA TYR A 584 9.45 -6.02 30.21
C TYR A 584 8.60 -6.26 31.47
N THR A 585 7.52 -5.50 31.64
CA THR A 585 6.68 -5.52 32.85
C THR A 585 5.21 -5.75 32.53
N LEU A 586 4.40 -6.07 33.56
CA LEU A 586 2.94 -6.20 33.39
C LEU A 586 2.30 -4.86 32.98
N ASP A 587 2.84 -3.73 33.43
CA ASP A 587 2.38 -2.39 33.02
C ASP A 587 2.67 -2.16 31.53
N ASN A 588 3.83 -2.57 31.03
CA ASN A 588 4.13 -2.49 29.59
C ASN A 588 3.22 -3.39 28.75
N ALA A 589 2.86 -4.58 29.27
CA ALA A 589 1.88 -5.42 28.59
C ALA A 589 0.48 -4.81 28.59
N GLN A 590 0.07 -4.12 29.66
CA GLN A 590 -1.19 -3.38 29.69
C GLN A 590 -1.17 -2.25 28.64
N ASP A 591 -0.12 -1.43 28.61
CA ASP A 591 0.05 -0.35 27.64
C ASP A 591 0.04 -0.89 26.19
N ASP A 592 0.72 -2.01 25.93
CA ASP A 592 0.77 -2.67 24.61
C ASP A 592 -0.60 -3.26 24.22
N ILE A 593 -1.36 -3.84 25.16
CA ILE A 593 -2.74 -4.32 24.95
C ILE A 593 -3.69 -3.16 24.62
N ASP A 594 -3.58 -2.03 25.32
CA ASP A 594 -4.42 -0.86 25.09
C ASP A 594 -4.06 -0.14 23.78
N THR A 595 -2.77 -0.13 23.41
CA THR A 595 -2.28 0.55 22.19
C THR A 595 -2.49 -0.27 20.92
N TYR A 596 -2.22 -1.58 20.97
CA TYR A 596 -2.26 -2.47 19.80
C TYR A 596 -3.52 -3.33 19.71
N GLY A 597 -4.26 -3.45 20.82
CA GLY A 597 -5.43 -4.32 20.95
C GLY A 597 -5.06 -5.73 21.38
N PHE A 598 -5.88 -6.31 22.27
CA PHE A 598 -5.64 -7.64 22.85
C PHE A 598 -5.37 -8.75 21.81
N SER A 599 -6.09 -8.77 20.68
CA SER A 599 -5.87 -9.77 19.62
C SER A 599 -4.52 -9.62 18.90
N ALA A 600 -3.98 -8.42 18.76
CA ALA A 600 -2.64 -8.22 18.20
C ALA A 600 -1.56 -8.58 19.23
N PHE A 601 -1.81 -8.29 20.51
CA PHE A 601 -0.94 -8.66 21.62
C PHE A 601 -0.79 -10.19 21.75
N GLU A 602 -1.90 -10.93 21.70
CA GLU A 602 -1.90 -12.40 21.71
C GLU A 602 -0.99 -12.99 20.61
N VAL A 603 -1.09 -12.49 19.37
CA VAL A 603 -0.27 -12.97 18.24
C VAL A 603 1.19 -12.54 18.37
N GLU A 604 1.46 -11.24 18.51
CA GLU A 604 2.80 -10.66 18.40
C GLU A 604 3.66 -10.85 19.66
N PHE A 605 3.02 -10.89 20.84
CA PHE A 605 3.68 -10.93 22.15
C PHE A 605 3.45 -12.25 22.90
N GLN A 606 2.30 -12.91 22.78
CA GLN A 606 2.07 -14.21 23.44
C GLN A 606 2.36 -15.43 22.56
N HIS A 607 2.61 -15.24 21.25
CA HIS A 607 2.66 -16.32 20.26
C HIS A 607 1.37 -17.14 20.14
N ASN A 608 0.27 -16.63 20.69
CA ASN A 608 -1.05 -17.15 20.46
C ASN A 608 -1.53 -16.59 19.12
N THR A 609 -1.00 -17.19 18.04
CA THR A 609 -1.23 -16.87 16.64
C THR A 609 -2.69 -16.95 16.21
N GLY A 610 -3.57 -17.45 17.07
CA GLY A 610 -4.86 -17.97 16.70
C GLY A 610 -4.60 -19.19 15.83
N GLY A 611 -4.70 -20.37 16.45
CA GLY A 611 -4.59 -21.61 15.71
C GLY A 611 -5.47 -21.57 14.47
N ILE A 612 -5.09 -22.40 13.50
CA ILE A 612 -6.02 -23.15 12.66
C ILE A 612 -7.47 -23.00 13.18
N GLY A 613 -8.24 -22.15 12.48
CA GLY A 613 -9.67 -21.81 12.67
C GLY A 613 -10.35 -22.08 14.02
N ASP A 614 -10.22 -21.13 14.96
CA ASP A 614 -10.90 -21.10 16.28
C ASP A 614 -12.46 -21.19 16.25
N MET A 615 -13.10 -21.25 15.08
CA MET A 615 -14.56 -21.30 14.98
C MET A 615 -15.15 -22.68 15.35
N PHE A 616 -14.40 -23.78 15.18
CA PHE A 616 -14.86 -25.13 15.53
C PHE A 616 -13.81 -25.94 16.31
N PRO A 617 -13.55 -25.61 17.59
CA PRO A 617 -12.52 -26.26 18.41
C PRO A 617 -12.60 -27.80 18.37
N THR A 618 -11.48 -28.46 18.04
CA THR A 618 -11.46 -29.91 17.79
C THR A 618 -11.86 -30.76 19.01
N ASP A 619 -11.74 -30.25 20.24
CA ASP A 619 -12.15 -30.92 21.49
C ASP A 619 -13.68 -30.91 21.72
N CYS A 620 -14.42 -30.07 21.01
CA CYS A 620 -15.86 -29.88 21.19
C CYS A 620 -16.73 -30.85 20.37
N TRP A 621 -16.12 -31.68 19.51
CA TRP A 621 -16.80 -32.74 18.76
C TRP A 621 -17.19 -33.93 19.66
N VAL A 622 -18.49 -34.16 19.85
CA VAL A 622 -19.00 -35.33 20.59
C VAL A 622 -19.01 -36.58 19.69
N GLU A 623 -18.06 -37.48 19.89
CA GLU A 623 -18.02 -38.77 19.18
C GLU A 623 -18.95 -39.81 19.85
N LEU A 624 -19.78 -40.48 19.04
CA LEU A 624 -20.67 -41.56 19.50
C LEU A 624 -20.39 -42.86 18.74
N ASP A 625 -20.31 -43.98 19.46
CA ASP A 625 -20.14 -45.32 18.86
C ASP A 625 -21.38 -45.76 18.04
N THR A 626 -22.57 -45.24 18.36
CA THR A 626 -23.82 -45.57 17.66
C THR A 626 -24.71 -44.33 17.48
N MET A 627 -25.16 -44.06 16.26
CA MET A 627 -26.01 -42.90 15.95
C MET A 627 -27.51 -43.18 16.16
N PRO A 628 -28.25 -42.29 16.86
CA PRO A 628 -29.68 -42.47 17.10
C PRO A 628 -30.52 -42.19 15.86
N ALA A 629 -31.61 -42.93 15.70
CA ALA A 629 -32.55 -42.73 14.61
C ALA A 629 -33.35 -41.42 14.79
N CYS A 630 -32.99 -40.38 14.05
CA CYS A 630 -33.70 -39.11 14.05
C CYS A 630 -35.02 -39.19 13.26
N ARG A 631 -36.06 -38.47 13.70
CA ARG A 631 -37.36 -38.41 13.00
C ARG A 631 -37.32 -37.62 11.69
N ARG A 632 -36.38 -36.69 11.57
CA ARG A 632 -36.16 -35.80 10.42
C ARG A 632 -34.67 -35.80 10.07
N TYR A 633 -34.38 -35.87 8.78
CA TYR A 633 -33.03 -35.71 8.24
C TYR A 633 -33.01 -34.63 7.16
N VAL A 634 -31.87 -33.95 7.05
CA VAL A 634 -31.52 -33.06 5.94
C VAL A 634 -30.21 -33.57 5.33
N ARG A 635 -30.08 -33.56 4.00
CA ARG A 635 -28.78 -33.51 3.33
C ARG A 635 -28.64 -32.17 2.63
N ALA A 636 -27.66 -31.37 3.03
CA ALA A 636 -27.25 -30.18 2.30
C ALA A 636 -26.06 -30.51 1.39
N TRP A 637 -25.98 -29.78 0.29
CA TRP A 637 -24.90 -29.89 -0.68
C TRP A 637 -24.17 -28.57 -0.83
N ASP A 638 -22.88 -28.64 -1.08
CA ASP A 638 -22.10 -27.59 -1.73
C ASP A 638 -21.52 -28.13 -3.05
N PHE A 639 -21.43 -27.27 -4.06
CA PHE A 639 -21.17 -27.63 -5.45
C PHE A 639 -19.98 -26.86 -6.04
N ALA A 640 -18.97 -27.59 -6.49
CA ALA A 640 -17.77 -27.06 -7.13
C ALA A 640 -18.08 -26.12 -8.32
N GLY A 641 -17.39 -24.98 -8.38
CA GLY A 641 -17.73 -23.88 -9.30
C GLY A 641 -17.17 -23.99 -10.73
N THR A 642 -16.33 -24.98 -11.07
CA THR A 642 -15.64 -25.04 -12.37
C THR A 642 -15.45 -26.44 -12.97
N ASP A 643 -15.54 -26.55 -14.31
CA ASP A 643 -15.47 -27.79 -15.11
C ASP A 643 -14.05 -28.39 -15.31
N LYS A 644 -13.06 -28.02 -14.52
CA LYS A 644 -11.69 -28.54 -14.67
C LYS A 644 -11.49 -29.84 -13.88
N LYS A 645 -10.77 -30.82 -14.43
CA LYS A 645 -10.41 -32.10 -13.74
C LYS A 645 -9.54 -31.96 -12.46
N ARG A 646 -9.34 -30.74 -11.96
CA ARG A 646 -8.65 -30.39 -10.70
C ARG A 646 -9.40 -29.30 -9.92
N SER A 647 -10.72 -29.15 -10.12
CA SER A 647 -11.55 -28.17 -9.42
C SER A 647 -11.92 -28.59 -7.99
N ASP A 648 -12.67 -27.70 -7.35
CA ASP A 648 -13.12 -27.71 -5.96
C ASP A 648 -13.97 -28.94 -5.61
N TRP A 649 -14.31 -29.14 -4.34
CA TRP A 649 -15.03 -30.34 -3.93
C TRP A 649 -16.54 -30.17 -4.06
N THR A 650 -17.22 -31.25 -4.45
CA THR A 650 -18.65 -31.38 -4.20
C THR A 650 -18.82 -32.14 -2.88
N VAL A 651 -19.50 -31.52 -1.93
CA VAL A 651 -19.75 -32.08 -0.60
C VAL A 651 -21.25 -32.22 -0.35
N GLY A 652 -21.67 -33.33 0.24
CA GLY A 652 -23.04 -33.59 0.67
C GLY A 652 -23.08 -34.07 2.12
N VAL A 653 -23.57 -33.24 3.05
CA VAL A 653 -23.60 -33.51 4.50
C VAL A 653 -25.00 -33.90 4.95
N LYS A 654 -25.17 -35.13 5.45
CA LYS A 654 -26.42 -35.60 6.05
C LYS A 654 -26.41 -35.44 7.56
N MET A 655 -27.45 -34.82 8.09
CA MET A 655 -27.66 -34.65 9.52
C MET A 655 -29.12 -34.82 9.93
N GLY A 656 -29.34 -35.19 11.19
CA GLY A 656 -30.65 -35.31 11.82
C GLY A 656 -30.68 -34.63 13.20
N ARG A 657 -31.89 -34.33 13.69
CA ARG A 657 -32.10 -33.72 15.02
C ARG A 657 -32.97 -34.60 15.89
N LEU A 658 -32.61 -34.74 17.17
CA LEU A 658 -33.36 -35.45 18.19
C LEU A 658 -33.04 -34.87 19.58
N ASN A 659 -34.08 -34.53 20.33
CA ASN A 659 -34.00 -34.02 21.71
C ASN A 659 -33.02 -32.83 21.85
N GLY A 660 -33.17 -31.83 20.99
CA GLY A 660 -32.35 -30.63 20.96
C GLY A 660 -30.99 -30.78 20.28
N ARG A 661 -30.39 -31.99 20.26
CA ARG A 661 -29.06 -32.27 19.67
C ARG A 661 -29.12 -32.57 18.18
N THR A 662 -28.06 -32.18 17.47
CA THR A 662 -27.84 -32.46 16.05
C THR A 662 -26.82 -33.58 15.89
N TYR A 663 -27.06 -34.47 14.93
CA TYR A 663 -26.24 -35.64 14.65
C TYR A 663 -25.82 -35.59 13.18
N ILE A 664 -24.53 -35.49 12.89
CA ILE A 664 -23.98 -35.62 11.53
C ILE A 664 -23.82 -37.12 11.28
N VAL A 665 -24.47 -37.66 10.26
CA VAL A 665 -24.63 -39.13 10.09
C VAL A 665 -23.78 -39.68 8.94
N ASP A 666 -23.63 -38.92 7.86
CA ASP A 666 -22.94 -39.37 6.64
C ASP A 666 -22.49 -38.15 5.83
N VAL A 667 -21.18 -38.05 5.55
CA VAL A 667 -20.58 -37.02 4.70
C VAL A 667 -20.08 -37.68 3.42
N ILE A 668 -20.40 -37.07 2.27
CA ILE A 668 -19.95 -37.51 0.95
C ILE A 668 -19.15 -36.36 0.33
N ARG A 669 -17.87 -36.59 0.07
CA ARG A 669 -16.97 -35.61 -0.57
C ARG A 669 -16.37 -36.22 -1.83
N ARG A 670 -16.58 -35.60 -3.00
CA ARG A 670 -16.08 -36.08 -4.30
C ARG A 670 -15.74 -34.92 -5.24
N ARG A 671 -14.71 -35.11 -6.07
CA ARG A 671 -14.49 -34.29 -7.28
C ARG A 671 -15.24 -34.96 -8.43
N VAL A 672 -16.26 -34.28 -8.95
CA VAL A 672 -17.11 -34.74 -10.06
C VAL A 672 -17.18 -33.66 -11.13
N LEU A 673 -17.32 -34.06 -12.39
CA LEU A 673 -17.60 -33.12 -13.48
C LEU A 673 -19.08 -32.70 -13.42
N SER A 674 -19.45 -31.53 -13.95
CA SER A 674 -20.84 -31.03 -13.90
C SER A 674 -21.88 -32.01 -14.45
N GLY A 675 -21.50 -32.88 -15.40
CA GLY A 675 -22.36 -33.94 -15.94
C GLY A 675 -22.64 -35.11 -14.97
N ASP A 676 -21.68 -35.47 -14.13
CA ASP A 676 -21.78 -36.61 -13.20
C ASP A 676 -22.47 -36.23 -11.87
N LEU A 677 -22.53 -34.93 -11.57
CA LEU A 677 -23.12 -34.36 -10.36
C LEU A 677 -24.56 -34.84 -10.13
N ARG A 678 -25.37 -34.90 -11.20
CA ARG A 678 -26.76 -35.37 -11.14
C ARG A 678 -26.89 -36.81 -10.67
N GLU A 679 -26.02 -37.71 -11.14
CA GLU A 679 -26.05 -39.11 -10.75
C GLU A 679 -25.64 -39.29 -9.27
N LEU A 680 -24.61 -38.56 -8.83
CA LEU A 680 -24.19 -38.54 -7.43
C LEU A 680 -25.32 -38.12 -6.49
N VAL A 681 -26.02 -37.03 -6.79
CA VAL A 681 -27.14 -36.54 -5.98
C VAL A 681 -28.31 -37.55 -5.98
N LEU A 682 -28.67 -38.13 -7.13
CA LEU A 682 -29.74 -39.11 -7.25
C LEU A 682 -29.44 -40.43 -6.52
N ALA A 683 -28.23 -40.97 -6.65
CA ALA A 683 -27.80 -42.17 -5.94
C ALA A 683 -27.81 -41.96 -4.42
N THR A 684 -27.35 -40.79 -3.98
CA THR A 684 -27.36 -40.38 -2.56
C THR A 684 -28.79 -40.23 -2.03
N ALA A 685 -29.69 -39.58 -2.78
CA ALA A 685 -31.10 -39.45 -2.40
C ALA A 685 -31.79 -40.82 -2.25
N ARG A 686 -31.49 -41.77 -3.14
CA ARG A 686 -31.98 -43.17 -3.04
C ARG A 686 -31.47 -43.87 -1.78
N LYS A 687 -30.18 -43.72 -1.44
CA LYS A 687 -29.57 -44.25 -0.19
C LYS A 687 -30.20 -43.62 1.06
N ASP A 688 -30.49 -42.32 1.02
CA ASP A 688 -31.03 -41.58 2.15
C ASP A 688 -32.52 -41.79 2.40
N GLY A 689 -33.28 -42.10 1.34
CA GLY A 689 -34.71 -42.35 1.37
C GLY A 689 -35.56 -41.08 1.49
N LYS A 690 -36.85 -41.21 1.16
CA LYS A 690 -37.81 -40.08 1.02
C LYS A 690 -38.07 -39.26 2.29
N ARG A 691 -37.57 -39.69 3.46
CA ARG A 691 -37.67 -38.93 4.73
C ARG A 691 -36.54 -37.90 4.91
N CYS A 692 -35.48 -37.97 4.09
CA CYS A 692 -34.43 -36.98 4.04
C CYS A 692 -34.86 -35.82 3.13
N ARG A 693 -34.75 -34.57 3.62
CA ARG A 693 -34.93 -33.38 2.78
C ARG A 693 -33.59 -32.97 2.17
N ILE A 694 -33.59 -32.56 0.92
CA ILE A 694 -32.39 -32.18 0.18
C ILE A 694 -32.32 -30.65 0.13
N VAL A 695 -31.18 -30.06 0.49
CA VAL A 695 -30.88 -28.64 0.35
C VAL A 695 -29.84 -28.46 -0.75
N ILE A 696 -30.09 -27.50 -1.65
CA ILE A 696 -29.26 -27.20 -2.81
C ILE A 696 -29.03 -25.67 -2.85
N PRO A 697 -27.79 -25.19 -3.02
CA PRO A 697 -27.51 -23.76 -3.08
C PRO A 697 -28.08 -23.12 -4.35
N LYS A 698 -28.52 -21.86 -4.24
CA LYS A 698 -29.00 -21.04 -5.36
C LYS A 698 -28.10 -19.81 -5.49
N ASP A 699 -27.19 -19.88 -6.45
CA ASP A 699 -26.17 -18.85 -6.75
C ASP A 699 -26.57 -18.02 -7.99
N PRO A 700 -26.59 -16.68 -7.93
CA PRO A 700 -26.84 -15.83 -9.10
C PRO A 700 -25.70 -15.81 -10.15
N GLY A 701 -24.47 -16.25 -9.81
CA GLY A 701 -23.32 -16.21 -10.70
C GLY A 701 -23.19 -17.37 -11.69
N GLN A 702 -23.76 -18.55 -11.38
CA GLN A 702 -23.57 -19.77 -12.17
C GLN A 702 -24.55 -19.90 -13.36
N ALA A 703 -24.47 -18.96 -14.31
CA ALA A 703 -25.22 -19.05 -15.58
C ALA A 703 -24.86 -20.29 -16.44
N GLY A 704 -23.77 -20.99 -16.14
CA GLY A 704 -23.33 -22.22 -16.82
C GLY A 704 -23.96 -23.52 -16.31
N ASN A 705 -24.55 -23.54 -15.10
CA ASN A 705 -25.13 -24.75 -14.50
C ASN A 705 -26.59 -24.51 -14.09
N TYR A 706 -27.49 -24.54 -15.07
CA TYR A 706 -28.96 -24.45 -14.90
C TYR A 706 -29.57 -25.73 -14.27
N GLN A 707 -28.92 -26.32 -13.27
CA GLN A 707 -29.32 -27.58 -12.63
C GLN A 707 -30.49 -27.41 -11.64
N ALA A 708 -31.07 -26.22 -11.48
CA ALA A 708 -32.29 -26.03 -10.70
C ALA A 708 -33.58 -26.47 -11.42
N ILE A 709 -33.55 -26.73 -12.75
CA ILE A 709 -34.77 -26.93 -13.55
C ILE A 709 -34.99 -28.37 -14.04
N ASP A 710 -33.95 -29.22 -14.19
CA ASP A 710 -34.16 -30.59 -14.73
C ASP A 710 -34.00 -31.75 -13.72
N PHE A 711 -33.84 -31.49 -12.42
CA PHE A 711 -34.05 -32.55 -11.40
C PHE A 711 -35.52 -33.03 -11.33
N GLY A 712 -36.46 -32.32 -11.97
CA GLY A 712 -37.91 -32.51 -11.88
C GLY A 712 -38.45 -33.86 -12.36
N THR A 713 -37.66 -34.67 -13.06
CA THR A 713 -38.03 -36.06 -13.42
C THR A 713 -37.43 -37.11 -12.48
N GLY A 714 -36.21 -36.88 -11.97
CA GLY A 714 -35.45 -37.85 -11.19
C GLY A 714 -35.65 -37.79 -9.67
N LEU A 715 -35.92 -36.60 -9.12
CA LEU A 715 -36.17 -36.39 -7.67
C LEU A 715 -37.67 -36.38 -7.32
N ASN A 716 -38.55 -36.84 -8.21
CA ASN A 716 -39.98 -36.96 -7.92
C ASN A 716 -40.25 -37.84 -6.70
N GLY A 717 -40.89 -37.25 -5.68
CA GLY A 717 -41.15 -37.87 -4.39
C GLY A 717 -40.07 -37.67 -3.32
N TYR A 718 -39.05 -36.83 -3.57
CA TYR A 718 -38.15 -36.29 -2.55
C TYR A 718 -38.48 -34.82 -2.28
N SER A 719 -38.23 -34.35 -1.05
CA SER A 719 -38.43 -32.94 -0.69
C SER A 719 -37.14 -32.17 -0.90
N VAL A 720 -37.10 -31.33 -1.94
CA VAL A 720 -35.94 -30.50 -2.29
C VAL A 720 -36.21 -29.04 -1.91
N TYR A 721 -35.20 -28.34 -1.43
CA TYR A 721 -35.23 -26.93 -1.07
C TYR A 721 -34.03 -26.20 -1.70
N ALA A 722 -34.29 -25.16 -2.47
CA ALA A 722 -33.26 -24.28 -3.01
C ALA A 722 -32.99 -23.13 -2.03
N GLU A 723 -31.77 -23.04 -1.51
CA GLU A 723 -31.36 -22.05 -0.51
C GLU A 723 -30.67 -20.84 -1.17
N PRO A 724 -31.23 -19.62 -1.04
CA PRO A 724 -30.58 -18.40 -1.52
C PRO A 724 -29.27 -18.17 -0.79
N GLN A 725 -28.16 -18.02 -1.53
CA GLN A 725 -26.86 -17.74 -0.94
C GLN A 725 -26.73 -16.24 -0.63
N THR A 726 -27.01 -15.86 0.61
CA THR A 726 -26.93 -14.46 1.11
C THR A 726 -26.16 -14.39 2.42
N GLY A 727 -25.41 -13.31 2.65
CA GLY A 727 -24.51 -13.15 3.80
C GLY A 727 -23.13 -13.80 3.58
N SER A 728 -22.16 -13.46 4.44
CA SER A 728 -20.82 -14.07 4.41
C SER A 728 -20.85 -15.53 4.87
N LYS A 729 -19.83 -16.32 4.50
CA LYS A 729 -19.70 -17.72 4.94
C LYS A 729 -19.58 -17.83 6.47
N THR A 730 -18.80 -16.94 7.09
CA THR A 730 -18.66 -16.86 8.56
C THR A 730 -20.00 -16.65 9.26
N THR A 731 -20.81 -15.68 8.83
CA THR A 731 -22.11 -15.41 9.47
C THR A 731 -23.11 -16.56 9.30
N LYS A 732 -23.00 -17.37 8.24
CA LYS A 732 -23.81 -18.61 8.10
C LYS A 732 -23.36 -19.71 9.06
N ALA A 733 -22.07 -19.75 9.38
CA ALA A 733 -21.47 -20.76 10.25
C ALA A 733 -21.65 -20.46 11.75
N GLU A 734 -21.87 -19.20 12.15
CA GLU A 734 -22.03 -18.79 13.57
C GLU A 734 -23.02 -19.67 14.37
N PRO A 735 -24.26 -19.99 13.91
CA PRO A 735 -25.20 -20.81 14.68
C PRO A 735 -24.76 -22.27 14.81
N TYR A 736 -24.02 -22.77 13.82
CA TYR A 736 -23.52 -24.13 13.73
C TYR A 736 -22.27 -24.31 14.61
N SER A 737 -21.36 -23.33 14.58
CA SER A 737 -20.21 -23.17 15.47
C SER A 737 -20.62 -23.10 16.94
N GLY A 738 -21.52 -22.19 17.31
CA GLY A 738 -22.00 -22.08 18.70
C GLY A 738 -22.64 -23.36 19.22
N ALA A 739 -23.34 -24.12 18.38
CA ALA A 739 -23.90 -25.42 18.75
C ALA A 739 -22.83 -26.52 18.87
N GLN A 740 -21.74 -26.46 18.11
CA GLN A 740 -20.59 -27.36 18.24
C GLN A 740 -19.85 -27.10 19.56
N GLN A 741 -19.55 -25.84 19.87
CA GLN A 741 -18.87 -25.43 21.12
C GLN A 741 -19.69 -25.79 22.37
N LEU A 742 -21.03 -25.67 22.30
CA LEU A 742 -21.94 -26.14 23.35
C LEU A 742 -22.06 -27.68 23.44
N LYS A 743 -21.26 -28.44 22.68
CA LYS A 743 -21.25 -29.92 22.63
C LYS A 743 -22.63 -30.51 22.31
N MET A 744 -23.42 -29.77 21.50
CA MET A 744 -24.76 -30.15 21.05
C MET A 744 -24.77 -30.83 19.67
N ILE A 745 -23.59 -31.03 19.07
CA ILE A 745 -23.39 -31.70 17.79
C ILE A 745 -22.58 -32.98 17.99
N ALA A 746 -23.08 -34.09 17.45
CA ALA A 746 -22.44 -35.40 17.56
C ALA A 746 -22.09 -36.00 16.19
N VAL A 747 -20.97 -36.74 16.15
CA VAL A 747 -20.38 -37.37 14.96
C VAL A 747 -20.07 -38.86 15.22
N PRO A 748 -20.16 -39.75 14.21
CA PRO A 748 -19.94 -41.18 14.39
C PRO A 748 -18.45 -41.47 14.57
N LYS A 749 -18.12 -42.05 15.72
CA LYS A 749 -16.75 -42.43 16.07
C LYS A 749 -16.17 -43.40 15.03
N GLY A 750 -14.94 -43.13 14.58
CA GLY A 750 -14.24 -43.98 13.61
C GLY A 750 -14.79 -43.94 12.18
N ALA A 751 -15.68 -43.00 11.82
CA ALA A 751 -16.08 -42.82 10.43
C ALA A 751 -14.90 -42.33 9.57
N LEU A 752 -14.72 -42.92 8.38
CA LEU A 752 -13.58 -42.65 7.50
C LEU A 752 -13.45 -41.19 7.05
N TRP A 753 -14.56 -40.43 7.02
CA TRP A 753 -14.58 -39.01 6.68
C TRP A 753 -14.23 -38.09 7.86
N LEU A 754 -14.28 -38.61 9.11
CA LEU A 754 -14.20 -37.78 10.31
C LEU A 754 -12.85 -37.04 10.50
N PRO A 755 -11.68 -37.63 10.20
CA PRO A 755 -10.41 -36.91 10.33
C PRO A 755 -10.31 -35.70 9.39
N GLN A 756 -10.71 -35.85 8.12
CA GLN A 756 -10.75 -34.74 7.16
C GLN A 756 -11.79 -33.69 7.56
N TRP A 757 -12.98 -34.13 7.98
CA TRP A 757 -14.06 -33.24 8.42
C TRP A 757 -13.64 -32.37 9.60
N LYS A 758 -13.03 -32.99 10.63
CA LYS A 758 -12.48 -32.28 11.78
C LYS A 758 -11.41 -31.29 11.32
N HIS A 759 -10.43 -31.74 10.54
CA HIS A 759 -9.36 -30.88 10.03
C HIS A 759 -9.90 -29.68 9.23
N GLU A 760 -10.92 -29.85 8.38
CA GLU A 760 -11.48 -28.72 7.61
C GLU A 760 -12.27 -27.73 8.47
N HIS A 761 -13.00 -28.22 9.48
CA HIS A 761 -13.70 -27.36 10.45
C HIS A 761 -12.72 -26.63 11.37
N ASP A 762 -11.71 -27.35 11.86
CA ASP A 762 -10.58 -26.82 12.62
C ASP A 762 -9.90 -25.70 11.83
N GLN A 763 -9.79 -25.75 10.50
CA GLN A 763 -9.17 -24.68 9.72
C GLN A 763 -10.07 -23.45 9.48
N PHE A 764 -11.38 -23.51 9.73
CA PHE A 764 -12.33 -22.46 9.34
C PHE A 764 -12.34 -21.25 10.32
N PRO A 765 -12.25 -19.99 9.84
CA PRO A 765 -12.51 -19.53 8.47
C PRO A 765 -11.26 -19.25 7.62
N ARG A 766 -10.06 -19.61 8.08
CA ARG A 766 -8.77 -19.28 7.43
C ARG A 766 -8.27 -20.39 6.49
N GLY A 767 -8.90 -21.55 6.53
CA GLY A 767 -8.54 -22.75 5.77
C GLY A 767 -8.73 -22.63 4.27
N ARG A 768 -7.93 -23.39 3.53
CA ARG A 768 -7.97 -23.49 2.07
C ARG A 768 -9.30 -24.04 1.51
N TRP A 769 -9.97 -24.88 2.29
CA TRP A 769 -11.20 -25.55 1.92
C TRP A 769 -12.27 -25.18 2.94
N ASP A 770 -13.46 -24.85 2.46
CA ASP A 770 -14.62 -24.54 3.29
C ASP A 770 -15.88 -25.33 2.86
N ASP A 771 -15.73 -26.25 1.90
CA ASP A 771 -16.83 -27.02 1.29
C ASP A 771 -17.60 -27.87 2.34
N ASP A 772 -16.89 -28.47 3.31
CA ASP A 772 -17.49 -29.25 4.41
C ASP A 772 -18.24 -28.33 5.39
N VAL A 773 -17.74 -27.11 5.62
CA VAL A 773 -18.30 -26.15 6.58
C VAL A 773 -19.51 -25.43 6.01
N ASP A 774 -19.49 -25.05 4.73
CA ASP A 774 -20.64 -24.45 4.04
C ASP A 774 -21.80 -25.46 3.94
N ALA A 775 -21.53 -26.69 3.49
CA ALA A 775 -22.55 -27.74 3.45
C ALA A 775 -23.06 -28.11 4.86
N GLY A 776 -22.18 -28.12 5.87
CA GLY A 776 -22.55 -28.30 7.28
C GLY A 776 -23.49 -27.20 7.80
N SER A 777 -23.11 -25.94 7.58
CA SER A 777 -23.85 -24.75 8.01
C SER A 777 -25.23 -24.67 7.36
N SER A 778 -25.32 -24.86 6.03
CA SER A 778 -26.58 -24.95 5.29
C SER A 778 -27.49 -26.06 5.81
N GLY A 779 -26.93 -27.24 6.09
CA GLY A 779 -27.66 -28.36 6.68
C GLY A 779 -28.23 -28.02 8.06
N PHE A 780 -27.40 -27.42 8.93
CA PHE A 780 -27.76 -27.09 10.31
C PHE A 780 -28.86 -26.03 10.36
N ASN A 781 -28.65 -24.93 9.63
CA ASN A 781 -29.60 -23.82 9.54
C ASN A 781 -30.95 -24.31 8.97
N ARG A 782 -30.94 -25.14 7.93
CA ARG A 782 -32.20 -25.71 7.42
C ARG A 782 -32.87 -26.61 8.46
N LEU A 783 -32.12 -27.50 9.11
CA LEU A 783 -32.66 -28.46 10.08
C LEU A 783 -33.32 -27.75 11.28
N ALA A 784 -32.81 -26.60 11.72
CA ALA A 784 -33.44 -25.75 12.72
C ALA A 784 -34.83 -25.26 12.28
N THR A 785 -34.99 -24.80 11.02
CA THR A 785 -36.30 -24.32 10.51
C THR A 785 -37.38 -25.40 10.41
N LEU A 786 -37.03 -26.69 10.52
CA LEU A 786 -38.01 -27.79 10.46
C LEU A 786 -38.71 -28.03 11.81
N GLY A 787 -38.19 -27.43 12.89
CA GLY A 787 -38.63 -27.60 14.27
C GLY A 787 -38.46 -29.02 14.80
N GLU A 788 -38.69 -29.19 16.10
CA GLU A 788 -39.07 -30.50 16.66
C GLU A 788 -40.60 -30.60 16.65
N GLY A 789 -41.13 -31.80 16.40
CA GLY A 789 -42.57 -32.00 16.33
C GLY A 789 -43.18 -31.98 17.73
N ASN A 790 -43.52 -30.78 18.21
CA ASN A 790 -43.91 -30.53 19.60
C ASN A 790 -45.11 -31.38 20.03
N THR A 791 -44.88 -32.39 20.87
CA THR A 791 -45.94 -33.18 21.49
C THR A 791 -46.49 -32.45 22.71
N GLY A 792 -47.50 -31.61 22.48
CA GLY A 792 -48.42 -31.15 23.51
C GLY A 792 -47.95 -29.95 24.34
N PHE A 793 -48.35 -28.76 23.91
CA PHE A 793 -49.15 -27.89 24.77
C PHE A 793 -50.04 -26.99 23.89
N SER A 794 -51.35 -27.17 23.99
CA SER A 794 -52.32 -26.42 23.19
C SER A 794 -52.67 -25.09 23.87
N GLY A 795 -51.89 -24.05 23.59
CA GLY A 795 -52.24 -22.66 23.91
C GLY A 795 -52.91 -21.97 22.71
N ARG A 796 -54.24 -21.79 22.74
CA ARG A 796 -54.93 -20.91 21.79
C ARG A 796 -54.85 -19.46 22.28
N ASN A 797 -54.39 -18.56 21.42
CA ASN A 797 -54.89 -17.18 21.19
C ASN A 797 -54.09 -16.66 19.98
N ARG A 798 -54.67 -16.32 18.81
CA ARG A 798 -55.65 -15.27 18.47
C ARG A 798 -55.21 -13.86 18.87
N ASN A 799 -55.14 -12.99 17.86
CA ASN A 799 -54.91 -11.54 17.85
C ASN A 799 -53.45 -11.08 17.96
N GLN A 800 -52.75 -10.95 16.82
CA GLN A 800 -52.72 -9.73 16.00
C GLN A 800 -52.32 -10.08 14.56
#